data_AF-A0A7S0ZYF5-F1
#
_entry.id   AF-A0A7S0ZYF5-F1
#
_cell.length_a   1.000
_cell.length_b   1.000
_cell.length_c   1.000
_cell.angle_alpha   90.00
_cell.angle_beta   90.00
_cell.angle_gamma   90.00
#
_symmetry.space_group_name_H-M   'P 1'
#
loop_
_entity.id
_entity.type
_entity.pdbx_description
1 polymer ?
#
loop_
_entity_poly.entity_id
_entity_poly.type
_entity_poly.pdbx_seq_one_letter_code
_entity_poly.pdbx_strand_id
1 'polypeptide(L)'
;MNHDSELGRAEWDQYVAILPSYPDTVITGFEEAVAQLNLSGMTAHIDQMTEDLPEGWEKVPSQSRPGQFTYVNQAMGVKVKSLSEARTVSAQHATSSPAKPDLPPGFKMVPSQSEPGQFRIFDPSTNKKFLTAETAWKVYNERAARQQTTTPESQLQIALEMKKRTEGSQASSRPSAHPEVVPAAAEGKFTDPAFPPTLASLGSPKPGRSFIKEEARQATQWIRLPELIRMTEGLPADAPVKLWEQISPEGITQGQVGDCWLIAAIAALAEFPSIIKKCFKEVDQERGRYVIRIFDMATQAWEDVEIDDHVPCIRKNLDGSMREPLQWVTHFAMPGGYMWAPLLEKAMAKFVGTYAFIAGGTEPFALIALTGYPLIYEWIRTNAKLGEWDCNGAQYIGRDAPGMPERAVEGIPPFEDDKMWEKICEYDQRNFVMCAEIYYQQPTRPDALGFFRPDGLILKHAYSLIGCRTATKASGEQVRLVMIRNPHGKVKYDAAGNKMSTDTEWNGDWSDSSPLWTLHPEVVQQVDFAPMNDGIFWMPWDDFKTIYDTVIVLPKSMSEPRAGVAFHRRQEMKQDICVALQNTAEQSGTMKQDLINMSIMFDPFVFMRGFEDDPDLERQLLEIAKKPGALQRTLDSMVSVPLQHDWYVQKVKSLGLDGALGATGHI
;
A
#
# COMPACT_ATOMS: atom_id res chain seq x y z
N MET A 1 11.02 5.07 -30.08
CA MET A 1 10.68 6.49 -30.26
C MET A 1 10.57 7.12 -28.88
N ASN A 2 11.20 8.26 -28.66
CA ASN A 2 11.01 9.08 -27.45
C ASN A 2 10.10 10.29 -27.78
N HIS A 3 9.87 11.14 -26.77
CA HIS A 3 8.76 12.09 -26.67
C HIS A 3 8.59 13.12 -27.80
N ASP A 4 9.55 13.22 -28.72
CA ASP A 4 9.52 14.12 -29.88
C ASP A 4 9.41 13.41 -31.24
N SER A 5 9.24 12.08 -31.28
CA SER A 5 9.01 11.30 -32.51
C SER A 5 10.00 11.52 -33.66
N GLU A 6 11.24 11.92 -33.38
CA GLU A 6 12.34 11.89 -34.34
C GLU A 6 13.36 10.84 -33.89
N LEU A 7 13.50 9.76 -34.66
CA LEU A 7 14.73 8.98 -34.65
C LEU A 7 15.81 9.88 -35.26
N GLY A 8 16.80 10.30 -34.47
CA GLY A 8 17.89 11.10 -34.97
C GLY A 8 18.56 10.36 -36.11
N ARG A 9 18.76 11.00 -37.27
CA ARG A 9 19.33 10.35 -38.46
C ARG A 9 20.67 9.66 -38.18
N ALA A 10 21.43 10.16 -37.20
CA ALA A 10 22.66 9.54 -36.69
C ALA A 10 22.45 8.23 -35.90
N GLU A 11 21.35 8.11 -35.15
CA GLU A 11 20.97 6.87 -34.43
C GLU A 11 20.39 5.84 -35.42
N TRP A 12 19.67 6.30 -36.44
CA TRP A 12 19.21 5.46 -37.54
C TRP A 12 20.38 4.91 -38.37
N ASP A 13 21.35 5.74 -38.73
CA ASP A 13 22.54 5.32 -39.47
C ASP A 13 23.42 4.34 -38.65
N GLN A 14 23.45 4.48 -37.31
CA GLN A 14 24.07 3.48 -36.42
C GLN A 14 23.31 2.15 -36.42
N TYR A 15 21.97 2.18 -36.43
CA TYR A 15 21.12 0.98 -36.42
C TYR A 15 21.14 0.23 -37.77
N VAL A 16 21.20 0.97 -38.88
CA VAL A 16 21.35 0.41 -40.23
C VAL A 16 22.74 -0.19 -40.45
N ALA A 17 23.79 0.38 -39.84
CA ALA A 17 25.14 -0.14 -39.92
C ALA A 17 25.33 -1.54 -39.27
N ILE A 18 24.42 -1.97 -38.39
CA ILE A 18 24.45 -3.27 -37.70
C ILE A 18 23.67 -4.38 -38.43
N LEU A 19 22.80 -4.01 -39.39
CA LEU A 19 21.99 -4.95 -40.17
C LEU A 19 22.76 -5.98 -41.01
N PRO A 20 24.00 -5.73 -41.51
CA PRO A 20 24.74 -6.73 -42.30
C PRO A 20 25.18 -8.00 -41.52
N SER A 21 24.89 -8.07 -40.22
CA SER A 21 25.22 -9.23 -39.36
C SER A 21 24.09 -10.27 -39.26
N TYR A 22 22.94 -10.02 -39.88
CA TYR A 22 21.80 -10.94 -39.85
C TYR A 22 21.66 -11.73 -41.16
N PRO A 23 21.17 -12.99 -41.11
CA PRO A 23 20.90 -13.77 -42.32
C PRO A 23 19.91 -13.04 -43.24
N ASP A 24 20.11 -13.11 -44.57
CA ASP A 24 19.27 -12.43 -45.58
C ASP A 24 17.77 -12.67 -45.38
N THR A 25 17.38 -13.84 -44.86
CA THR A 25 15.98 -14.19 -44.55
C THR A 25 15.33 -13.30 -43.49
N VAL A 26 16.11 -12.80 -42.53
CA VAL A 26 15.63 -11.88 -41.48
C VAL A 26 15.49 -10.47 -42.04
N ILE A 27 16.42 -10.06 -42.91
CA ILE A 27 16.40 -8.75 -43.58
C ILE A 27 15.17 -8.68 -44.50
N THR A 28 14.94 -9.70 -45.33
CA THR A 28 13.77 -9.75 -46.23
C THR A 28 12.45 -9.80 -45.46
N GLY A 29 12.37 -10.56 -44.37
CA GLY A 29 11.17 -10.59 -43.52
C GLY A 29 10.87 -9.26 -42.82
N PHE A 30 11.91 -8.49 -42.48
CA PHE A 30 11.76 -7.16 -41.90
C PHE A 30 11.36 -6.12 -42.96
N GLU A 31 11.93 -6.18 -44.16
CA GLU A 31 11.54 -5.33 -45.29
C GLU A 31 10.08 -5.56 -45.72
N GLU A 32 9.63 -6.82 -45.74
CA GLU A 32 8.23 -7.18 -46.00
C GLU A 32 7.28 -6.67 -44.90
N ALA A 33 7.68 -6.76 -43.63
CA ALA A 33 6.90 -6.23 -42.50
C ALA A 33 6.80 -4.70 -42.53
N VAL A 34 7.88 -4.01 -42.91
CA VAL A 34 7.90 -2.55 -43.08
C VAL A 34 7.08 -2.12 -44.30
N ALA A 35 7.07 -2.90 -45.39
CA ALA A 35 6.24 -2.64 -46.57
C ALA A 35 4.73 -2.86 -46.31
N GLN A 36 4.38 -3.75 -45.37
CA GLN A 36 2.99 -3.99 -44.95
C GLN A 36 2.45 -2.94 -43.97
N LEU A 37 3.33 -2.23 -43.25
CA LEU A 37 2.97 -1.05 -42.50
C LEU A 37 2.76 0.09 -43.51
N ASN A 38 1.49 0.45 -43.76
CA ASN A 38 1.04 1.46 -44.72
C ASN A 38 1.55 2.88 -44.39
N LEU A 39 2.87 3.08 -44.47
CA LEU A 39 3.60 4.28 -44.08
C LEU A 39 3.23 5.47 -44.97
N SER A 40 2.86 5.25 -46.23
CA SER A 40 2.40 6.31 -47.14
C SER A 40 1.09 6.98 -46.68
N GLY A 41 0.19 6.23 -46.01
CA GLY A 41 -1.01 6.78 -45.37
C GLY A 41 -0.71 7.59 -44.12
N MET A 42 0.33 7.23 -43.36
CA MET A 42 0.78 7.98 -42.19
C MET A 42 1.54 9.24 -42.59
N THR A 43 2.37 9.20 -43.64
CA THR A 43 3.09 10.38 -44.15
C THR A 43 2.11 11.43 -44.68
N ALA A 44 1.04 11.03 -45.39
CA ALA A 44 0.02 11.98 -45.87
C ALA A 44 -0.79 12.64 -44.74
N HIS A 45 -0.92 11.97 -43.58
CA HIS A 45 -1.58 12.52 -42.40
C HIS A 45 -0.64 13.41 -41.56
N ILE A 46 0.67 13.11 -41.58
CA ILE A 46 1.72 13.90 -40.92
C ILE A 46 2.08 15.15 -41.74
N ASP A 47 2.08 15.07 -43.07
CA ASP A 47 2.36 16.21 -43.97
C ASP A 47 1.26 17.28 -43.92
N GLN A 48 0.04 16.95 -43.46
CA GLN A 48 -1.00 17.94 -43.14
C GLN A 48 -0.74 18.71 -41.83
N MET A 49 0.23 18.29 -41.00
CA MET A 49 0.50 18.90 -39.68
C MET A 49 1.72 19.84 -39.63
N THR A 50 2.35 20.15 -40.77
CA THR A 50 3.45 21.12 -40.89
C THR A 50 3.13 22.08 -42.04
N GLU A 51 2.83 23.38 -41.86
CA GLU A 51 3.80 24.42 -41.50
C GLU A 51 3.16 25.77 -41.10
N ASP A 52 1.90 25.83 -40.67
CA ASP A 52 1.32 27.12 -40.28
C ASP A 52 1.81 27.57 -38.89
N LEU A 53 2.72 28.55 -38.92
CA LEU A 53 3.15 29.34 -37.77
C LEU A 53 1.96 30.18 -37.26
N PRO A 54 1.74 30.29 -35.93
CA PRO A 54 0.76 31.23 -35.40
C PRO A 54 1.07 32.66 -35.85
N GLU A 55 0.04 33.48 -36.04
CA GLU A 55 0.19 34.85 -36.55
C GLU A 55 1.22 35.67 -35.76
N GLY A 56 2.17 36.30 -36.47
CA GLY A 56 3.26 37.09 -35.89
C GLY A 56 4.49 36.30 -35.40
N TRP A 57 4.51 34.97 -35.55
CA TRP A 57 5.69 34.14 -35.22
C TRP A 57 6.57 33.86 -36.44
N GLU A 58 7.88 34.03 -36.24
CA GLU A 58 8.92 33.76 -37.24
C GLU A 58 9.83 32.62 -36.75
N LYS A 59 10.15 31.67 -37.64
CA LYS A 59 11.13 30.62 -37.38
C LYS A 59 12.52 31.10 -37.80
N VAL A 60 13.44 31.23 -36.84
CA VAL A 60 14.81 31.72 -37.07
C VAL A 60 15.86 30.69 -36.62
N PRO A 61 16.98 30.54 -37.33
CA PRO A 61 18.08 29.67 -36.91
C PRO A 61 18.59 30.02 -35.51
N SER A 62 18.84 29.00 -34.70
CA SER A 62 19.32 29.18 -33.33
C SER A 62 20.80 29.58 -33.32
N GLN A 63 21.10 30.75 -32.76
CA GLN A 63 22.48 31.25 -32.64
C GLN A 63 23.29 30.53 -31.55
N SER A 64 22.63 29.87 -30.59
CA SER A 64 23.30 29.13 -29.50
C SER A 64 23.39 27.63 -29.75
N ARG A 65 22.69 27.10 -30.77
CA ARG A 65 22.67 25.68 -31.12
C ARG A 65 22.68 25.51 -32.65
N PRO A 66 23.87 25.32 -33.25
CA PRO A 66 24.00 25.14 -34.70
C PRO A 66 23.15 23.96 -35.19
N GLY A 67 22.35 24.17 -36.24
CA GLY A 67 21.47 23.14 -36.81
C GLY A 67 20.05 23.10 -36.23
N GLN A 68 19.75 23.86 -35.18
CA GLN A 68 18.39 23.97 -34.62
C GLN A 68 17.72 25.29 -34.96
N PHE A 69 16.38 25.32 -34.90
CA PHE A 69 15.58 26.54 -35.08
C PHE A 69 14.97 26.99 -33.75
N THR A 70 14.66 28.28 -33.67
CA THR A 70 13.92 28.90 -32.58
C THR A 70 12.80 29.75 -33.15
N TYR A 71 11.71 29.89 -32.42
CA TYR A 71 10.52 30.61 -32.88
C TYR A 71 10.42 31.93 -32.12
N VAL A 72 10.24 33.04 -32.82
CA VAL A 72 10.28 34.39 -32.27
C VAL A 72 9.02 35.15 -32.67
N ASN A 73 8.35 35.79 -31.73
CA ASN A 73 7.28 36.74 -32.02
C ASN A 73 7.72 38.14 -31.61
N GLN A 74 7.98 39.01 -32.60
CA GLN A 74 8.53 40.34 -32.37
C GLN A 74 7.54 41.27 -31.66
N ALA A 75 6.23 41.11 -31.92
CA ALA A 75 5.19 41.93 -31.28
C ALA A 75 5.04 41.60 -29.78
N MET A 76 5.21 40.33 -29.41
CA MET A 76 5.14 39.87 -28.02
C MET A 76 6.49 39.97 -27.29
N GLY A 77 7.60 40.12 -28.03
CA GLY A 77 8.96 40.11 -27.49
C GLY A 77 9.38 38.75 -26.92
N VAL A 78 8.77 37.65 -27.37
CA VAL A 78 8.98 36.30 -26.83
C VAL A 78 9.73 35.42 -27.83
N LYS A 79 10.65 34.59 -27.32
CA LYS A 79 11.40 33.59 -28.08
C LYS A 79 11.28 32.22 -27.41
N VAL A 80 10.88 31.21 -28.16
CA VAL A 80 10.64 29.84 -27.68
C VAL A 80 11.38 28.81 -28.53
N LYS A 81 11.52 27.59 -28.01
CA LYS A 81 12.38 26.56 -28.60
C LYS A 81 11.62 25.58 -29.49
N SER A 82 10.29 25.55 -29.41
CA SER A 82 9.43 24.68 -30.23
C SER A 82 8.18 25.38 -30.75
N LEU A 83 7.57 24.82 -31.81
CA LEU A 83 6.30 25.31 -32.36
C LEU A 83 5.12 25.11 -31.39
N SER A 84 5.16 24.06 -30.57
CA SER A 84 4.12 23.79 -29.54
C SER A 84 4.14 24.85 -28.43
N GLU A 85 5.33 25.30 -28.02
CA GLU A 85 5.48 26.42 -27.09
C GLU A 85 4.94 27.72 -27.70
N ALA A 86 5.23 28.00 -28.98
CA ALA A 86 4.72 29.18 -29.67
C ALA A 86 3.18 29.21 -29.72
N ARG A 87 2.55 28.07 -30.03
CA ARG A 87 1.07 27.92 -30.03
C ARG A 87 0.47 28.12 -28.63
N THR A 88 1.12 27.57 -27.61
CA THR A 88 0.68 27.71 -26.21
C THR A 88 0.74 29.18 -25.76
N VAL A 89 1.84 29.88 -26.08
CA VAL A 89 2.01 31.29 -25.75
C VAL A 89 0.99 32.16 -26.48
N SER A 90 0.71 31.91 -27.77
CA SER A 90 -0.35 32.61 -28.50
C SER A 90 -1.75 32.38 -27.89
N ALA A 91 -2.07 31.15 -27.49
CA ALA A 91 -3.36 30.81 -26.87
C ALA A 91 -3.55 31.49 -25.50
N GLN A 92 -2.49 31.59 -24.71
CA GLN A 92 -2.49 32.31 -23.43
C GLN A 92 -2.65 33.82 -23.62
N HIS A 93 -1.98 34.40 -24.63
CA HIS A 93 -2.05 35.83 -24.89
C HIS A 93 -3.39 36.29 -25.50
N ALA A 94 -4.09 35.39 -26.20
CA ALA A 94 -5.44 35.61 -26.71
C ALA A 94 -6.52 35.60 -25.60
N THR A 95 -6.21 35.06 -24.41
CA THR A 95 -7.19 34.84 -23.33
C THR A 95 -6.98 35.69 -22.09
N SER A 96 -6.05 36.66 -22.08
CA SER A 96 -5.86 37.53 -20.92
C SER A 96 -5.66 39.00 -21.27
N SER A 97 -6.64 39.82 -20.91
CA SER A 97 -6.39 41.19 -20.45
C SER A 97 -6.46 41.14 -18.92
N PRO A 98 -5.34 41.08 -18.18
CA PRO A 98 -5.40 40.98 -16.73
C PRO A 98 -5.70 42.35 -16.11
N ALA A 99 -6.65 42.38 -15.18
CA ALA A 99 -6.76 43.49 -14.23
C ALA A 99 -5.45 43.61 -13.45
N LYS A 100 -4.95 44.83 -13.31
CA LYS A 100 -3.68 45.14 -12.62
C LYS A 100 -3.81 44.77 -11.13
N PRO A 101 -2.89 43.99 -10.55
CA PRO A 101 -2.92 43.68 -9.11
C PRO A 101 -2.70 44.95 -8.28
N ASP A 102 -3.39 45.06 -7.14
CA ASP A 102 -3.29 46.21 -6.23
C ASP A 102 -1.96 46.17 -5.45
N LEU A 103 -1.12 47.19 -5.63
CA LEU A 103 0.26 47.23 -5.14
C LEU A 103 0.44 48.25 -4.00
N PRO A 104 1.34 48.00 -3.04
CA PRO A 104 1.66 48.99 -2.01
C PRO A 104 2.20 50.30 -2.62
N PRO A 105 1.93 51.47 -2.00
CA PRO A 105 2.42 52.76 -2.50
C PRO A 105 3.93 52.77 -2.73
N GLY A 106 4.35 53.09 -3.96
CA GLY A 106 5.76 53.19 -4.37
C GLY A 106 6.38 51.90 -4.92
N PHE A 107 5.69 50.75 -4.81
CA PHE A 107 6.15 49.49 -5.37
C PHE A 107 5.80 49.41 -6.87
N LYS A 108 6.63 48.73 -7.66
CA LYS A 108 6.48 48.63 -9.12
C LYS A 108 6.57 47.19 -9.57
N MET A 109 5.71 46.74 -10.48
CA MET A 109 5.95 45.48 -11.18
C MET A 109 7.09 45.64 -12.19
N VAL A 110 8.06 44.74 -12.14
CA VAL A 110 9.18 44.65 -13.07
C VAL A 110 9.26 43.23 -13.63
N PRO A 111 9.64 43.05 -14.90
CA PRO A 111 9.85 41.71 -15.46
C PRO A 111 10.94 40.96 -14.70
N SER A 112 10.73 39.65 -14.48
CA SER A 112 11.75 38.78 -13.92
C SER A 112 12.90 38.61 -14.90
N GLN A 113 14.12 38.88 -14.48
CA GLN A 113 15.32 38.73 -15.32
C GLN A 113 15.82 37.28 -15.40
N SER A 114 15.41 36.42 -14.45
CA SER A 114 15.81 35.01 -14.39
C SER A 114 14.73 34.04 -14.90
N GLU A 115 13.48 34.49 -14.99
CA GLU A 115 12.32 33.65 -15.39
C GLU A 115 11.45 34.43 -16.40
N PRO A 116 11.68 34.26 -17.71
CA PRO A 116 10.94 34.97 -18.75
C PRO A 116 9.44 34.67 -18.69
N GLY A 117 8.60 35.72 -18.71
CA GLY A 117 7.13 35.61 -18.63
C GLY A 117 6.54 35.82 -17.22
N GLN A 118 7.38 35.87 -16.18
CA GLN A 118 6.94 36.22 -14.83
C GLN A 118 7.25 37.67 -14.46
N PHE A 119 6.41 38.26 -13.60
CA PHE A 119 6.65 39.58 -13.01
C PHE A 119 7.10 39.46 -11.56
N ARG A 120 7.97 40.37 -11.13
CA ARG A 120 8.36 40.56 -9.73
C ARG A 120 7.87 41.93 -9.28
N ILE A 121 7.50 42.05 -8.01
CA ILE A 121 7.12 43.34 -7.42
C ILE A 121 8.37 43.94 -6.76
N PHE A 122 8.83 45.06 -7.29
CA PHE A 122 10.05 45.74 -6.88
C PHE A 122 9.73 46.89 -5.92
N ASP A 123 10.43 46.92 -4.80
CA ASP A 123 10.48 48.05 -3.87
C ASP A 123 11.72 48.90 -4.17
N PRO A 124 11.55 50.11 -4.75
CA PRO A 124 12.67 50.99 -5.05
C PRO A 124 13.40 51.51 -3.81
N SER A 125 12.74 51.53 -2.65
CA SER A 125 13.28 52.11 -1.42
C SER A 125 14.19 51.16 -0.64
N THR A 126 14.12 49.86 -0.93
CA THR A 126 14.99 48.82 -0.33
C THR A 126 15.75 47.99 -1.36
N ASN A 127 15.51 48.23 -2.65
CA ASN A 127 16.06 47.49 -3.77
C ASN A 127 15.75 45.97 -3.73
N LYS A 128 14.60 45.60 -3.14
CA LYS A 128 14.15 44.19 -3.02
C LYS A 128 13.03 43.86 -4.00
N LYS A 129 12.97 42.58 -4.41
CA LYS A 129 11.97 42.04 -5.33
C LYS A 129 11.15 40.94 -4.63
N PHE A 130 9.83 40.99 -4.78
CA PHE A 130 8.87 40.06 -4.18
C PHE A 130 8.13 39.26 -5.26
N LEU A 131 7.72 38.04 -4.91
CA LEU A 131 7.08 37.11 -5.83
C LEU A 131 5.57 37.38 -5.98
N THR A 132 4.92 37.94 -4.95
CA THR A 132 3.45 38.12 -4.89
C THR A 132 3.08 39.46 -4.24
N ALA A 133 1.90 40.01 -4.54
CA ALA A 133 1.44 41.28 -3.95
C ALA A 133 1.24 41.21 -2.42
N GLU A 134 0.82 40.05 -1.89
CA GLU A 134 0.63 39.84 -0.44
C GLU A 134 1.95 39.97 0.34
N THR A 135 3.04 39.39 -0.16
CA THR A 135 4.35 39.55 0.48
C THR A 135 4.88 40.98 0.40
N ALA A 136 4.59 41.71 -0.69
CA ALA A 136 4.92 43.13 -0.79
C ALA A 136 4.13 43.99 0.23
N TRP A 137 2.82 43.74 0.38
CA TRP A 137 1.96 44.42 1.35
C TRP A 137 2.37 44.14 2.81
N LYS A 138 2.74 42.90 3.12
CA LYS A 138 3.24 42.54 4.45
C LYS A 138 4.47 43.36 4.83
N VAL A 139 5.46 43.46 3.93
CA VAL A 139 6.69 44.23 4.17
C VAL A 139 6.43 45.73 4.24
N TYR A 140 5.54 46.27 3.40
CA TYR A 140 5.13 47.67 3.45
C TYR A 140 4.47 48.02 4.81
N ASN A 141 3.53 47.19 5.27
CA ASN A 141 2.81 47.39 6.53
C ASN A 141 3.73 47.24 7.75
N GLU A 142 4.64 46.26 7.74
CA GLU A 142 5.64 46.11 8.81
C GLU A 142 6.58 47.33 8.89
N ARG A 143 6.89 47.96 7.76
CA ARG A 143 7.69 49.20 7.74
C ARG A 143 6.89 50.41 8.22
N ALA A 144 5.63 50.53 7.81
CA ALA A 144 4.74 51.58 8.29
C ALA A 144 4.54 51.49 9.81
N ALA A 145 4.39 50.27 10.34
CA ALA A 145 4.30 49.99 11.77
C ALA A 145 5.60 50.32 12.54
N ARG A 146 6.77 50.20 11.90
CA ARG A 146 8.06 50.58 12.51
C ARG A 146 8.34 52.08 12.47
N GLN A 147 7.68 52.83 11.59
CA GLN A 147 7.88 54.28 11.42
C GLN A 147 6.86 55.13 12.21
N GLN A 148 5.82 54.53 12.78
CA GLN A 148 4.86 55.21 13.64
C GLN A 148 5.10 54.86 15.11
N THR A 149 5.73 55.77 15.84
CA THR A 149 5.51 55.90 17.28
C THR A 149 4.07 56.34 17.48
N THR A 150 3.16 55.53 18.04
CA THR A 150 2.01 56.00 18.86
C THR A 150 1.05 54.88 19.32
N THR A 151 0.95 54.79 20.66
CA THR A 151 -0.20 54.55 21.56
C THR A 151 -1.27 53.46 21.34
N PRO A 152 -1.81 52.86 22.43
CA PRO A 152 -2.78 51.74 22.39
C PRO A 152 -4.11 52.01 21.68
N GLU A 153 -4.55 53.27 21.56
CA GLU A 153 -5.79 53.63 20.86
C GLU A 153 -5.72 53.38 19.35
N SER A 154 -4.52 53.48 18.76
CA SER A 154 -4.27 53.18 17.35
C SER A 154 -4.47 51.70 17.02
N GLN A 155 -4.18 50.80 17.97
CA GLN A 155 -4.32 49.35 17.79
C GLN A 155 -5.79 48.90 17.83
N LEU A 156 -6.63 49.59 18.61
CA LEU A 156 -8.06 49.30 18.69
C LEU A 156 -8.80 49.74 17.42
N GLN A 157 -8.42 50.87 16.82
CA GLN A 157 -8.99 51.30 15.54
C GLN A 157 -8.62 50.36 14.39
N ILE A 158 -7.36 49.89 14.31
CA ILE A 158 -6.94 48.94 13.27
C ILE A 158 -7.70 47.61 13.38
N ALA A 159 -7.95 47.13 14.60
CA ALA A 159 -8.75 45.92 14.83
C ALA A 159 -10.23 46.09 14.45
N LEU A 160 -10.81 47.28 14.69
CA LEU A 160 -12.19 47.61 14.30
C LEU A 160 -12.35 47.82 12.79
N GLU A 161 -11.34 48.39 12.12
CA GLU A 161 -11.31 48.56 10.66
C GLU A 161 -11.17 47.21 9.94
N MET A 162 -10.37 46.29 10.49
CA MET A 162 -10.24 44.92 9.98
C MET A 162 -11.56 44.15 10.11
N LYS A 163 -12.27 44.28 11.24
CA LYS A 163 -13.57 43.63 11.46
C LYS A 163 -14.66 44.14 10.50
N LYS A 164 -14.68 45.45 10.21
CA LYS A 164 -15.59 46.05 9.21
C LYS A 164 -15.32 45.59 7.78
N ARG A 165 -14.07 45.22 7.43
CA ARG A 165 -13.73 44.69 6.10
C ARG A 165 -14.04 43.20 5.94
N THR A 166 -14.01 42.44 7.03
CA THR A 166 -14.40 41.01 7.01
C THR A 166 -15.93 40.83 6.94
N GLU A 167 -16.69 41.77 7.51
CA GLU A 167 -18.17 41.72 7.53
C GLU A 167 -18.84 42.38 6.30
N GLY A 168 -18.09 43.08 5.45
CA GLY A 168 -18.60 43.84 4.29
C GLY A 168 -18.65 43.10 2.94
N SER A 169 -18.31 41.82 2.88
CA SER A 169 -18.35 41.04 1.64
C SER A 169 -19.13 39.73 1.81
N GLN A 170 -20.46 39.86 1.92
CA GLN A 170 -21.38 38.81 1.50
C GLN A 170 -22.34 39.37 0.45
N ALA A 171 -22.29 38.79 -0.76
CA ALA A 171 -23.43 38.36 -1.59
C ALA A 171 -23.19 38.55 -3.09
N SER A 172 -22.66 37.51 -3.75
CA SER A 172 -23.32 37.02 -4.97
C SER A 172 -23.58 35.53 -4.79
N SER A 173 -24.67 35.22 -4.10
CA SER A 173 -25.25 33.89 -4.02
C SER A 173 -25.76 33.46 -5.39
N ARG A 174 -25.00 32.61 -6.09
CA ARG A 174 -25.62 31.58 -6.93
C ARG A 174 -26.02 30.44 -5.99
N PRO A 175 -27.26 29.92 -6.06
CA PRO A 175 -27.65 28.81 -5.19
C PRO A 175 -26.82 27.59 -5.56
N SER A 176 -25.89 27.21 -4.68
CA SER A 176 -25.27 25.89 -4.69
C SER A 176 -26.36 24.88 -4.35
N ALA A 177 -26.88 24.22 -5.38
CA ALA A 177 -27.86 23.15 -5.24
C ALA A 177 -27.18 21.84 -4.82
N HIS A 178 -26.44 21.82 -3.72
CA HIS A 178 -25.95 20.58 -3.10
C HIS A 178 -26.00 20.70 -1.58
N PRO A 179 -26.68 19.76 -0.89
CA PRO A 179 -26.92 19.87 0.55
C PRO A 179 -25.60 19.78 1.31
N GLU A 180 -25.42 20.69 2.25
CA GLU A 180 -24.48 20.56 3.36
C GLU A 180 -24.89 19.30 4.12
N VAL A 181 -24.15 18.20 3.92
CA VAL A 181 -24.37 16.94 4.65
C VAL A 181 -23.86 17.17 6.06
N VAL A 182 -24.68 17.77 6.91
CA VAL A 182 -24.61 17.49 8.33
C VAL A 182 -24.91 15.99 8.44
N PRO A 183 -24.01 15.13 8.95
CA PRO A 183 -24.37 13.75 9.17
C PRO A 183 -25.44 13.79 10.25
N ALA A 184 -26.70 13.67 9.84
CA ALA A 184 -27.76 13.31 10.74
C ALA A 184 -27.25 12.05 11.44
N ALA A 185 -27.20 12.07 12.77
CA ALA A 185 -27.20 10.82 13.51
C ALA A 185 -28.39 10.03 12.94
N ALA A 186 -28.12 9.05 12.09
CA ALA A 186 -29.18 8.24 11.51
C ALA A 186 -29.93 7.65 12.71
N GLU A 187 -31.15 8.13 12.93
CA GLU A 187 -31.91 7.81 14.14
C GLU A 187 -31.92 6.29 14.34
N GLY A 188 -31.39 5.83 15.48
CA GLY A 188 -31.34 4.40 15.81
C GLY A 188 -30.07 3.63 15.41
N LYS A 189 -29.09 4.23 14.70
CA LYS A 189 -27.78 3.58 14.48
C LYS A 189 -26.86 3.70 15.69
N PHE A 190 -26.06 2.67 15.94
CA PHE A 190 -25.06 2.65 16.99
C PHE A 190 -24.01 3.73 16.76
N THR A 191 -23.65 4.43 17.83
CA THR A 191 -22.52 5.36 17.88
C THR A 191 -21.72 4.98 19.11
N ASP A 192 -20.42 4.73 18.94
CA ASP A 192 -19.57 4.24 20.01
C ASP A 192 -19.24 5.37 21.00
N PRO A 193 -19.72 5.31 22.25
CA PRO A 193 -19.44 6.36 23.23
C PRO A 193 -17.98 6.35 23.72
N ALA A 194 -17.29 5.22 23.63
CA ALA A 194 -15.89 5.07 24.05
C ALA A 194 -14.90 5.52 22.97
N PHE A 195 -15.33 5.60 21.71
CA PHE A 195 -14.55 6.09 20.59
C PHE A 195 -15.40 6.99 19.69
N PRO A 196 -15.82 8.16 20.20
CA PRO A 196 -16.83 8.99 19.55
C PRO A 196 -16.30 9.60 18.23
N PRO A 197 -17.16 9.85 17.23
CA PRO A 197 -16.77 10.46 15.96
C PRO A 197 -16.42 11.95 16.10
N THR A 198 -15.30 12.23 16.76
CA THR A 198 -14.83 13.57 17.12
C THR A 198 -13.30 13.67 17.06
N LEU A 199 -12.77 14.89 17.19
CA LEU A 199 -11.31 15.11 17.26
C LEU A 199 -10.61 14.36 18.40
N ALA A 200 -11.35 13.90 19.43
CA ALA A 200 -10.79 13.11 20.52
C ALA A 200 -10.28 11.74 20.02
N SER A 201 -11.07 11.05 19.21
CA SER A 201 -10.72 9.74 18.62
C SER A 201 -9.66 9.85 17.53
N LEU A 202 -9.55 11.00 16.87
CA LEU A 202 -8.41 11.29 16.01
C LEU A 202 -7.10 11.36 16.80
N GLY A 203 -7.12 11.91 18.02
CA GLY A 203 -5.93 12.02 18.87
C GLY A 203 -4.88 12.99 18.34
N SER A 204 -3.75 13.10 19.02
CA SER A 204 -2.64 13.98 18.61
C SER A 204 -1.37 13.16 18.39
N PRO A 205 -0.67 13.35 17.26
CA PRO A 205 0.48 12.53 16.92
C PRO A 205 1.64 12.79 17.88
N LYS A 206 2.42 11.74 18.19
CA LYS A 206 3.69 11.89 18.90
C LYS A 206 4.67 12.71 18.03
N PRO A 207 5.59 13.49 18.62
CA PRO A 207 6.56 14.28 17.86
C PRO A 207 7.32 13.42 16.84
N GLY A 208 7.46 13.92 15.60
CA GLY A 208 8.19 13.25 14.53
C GLY A 208 7.42 12.16 13.77
N ARG A 209 6.15 11.90 14.11
CA ARG A 209 5.29 11.00 13.33
C ARG A 209 4.50 11.77 12.28
N SER A 210 4.45 11.23 11.06
CA SER A 210 3.61 11.77 9.98
C SER A 210 2.14 11.46 10.28
N PHE A 211 1.29 12.47 10.24
CA PHE A 211 -0.15 12.37 10.48
C PHE A 211 -0.88 13.45 9.66
N ILE A 212 -2.20 13.52 9.80
CA ILE A 212 -3.04 14.52 9.16
C ILE A 212 -2.59 15.93 9.57
N LYS A 213 -2.42 16.82 8.57
CA LYS A 213 -2.09 18.25 8.80
C LYS A 213 -3.20 18.94 9.59
N GLU A 214 -2.83 19.97 10.35
CA GLU A 214 -3.77 20.66 11.25
C GLU A 214 -4.97 21.26 10.50
N GLU A 215 -4.77 21.81 9.30
CA GLU A 215 -5.86 22.36 8.49
C GLU A 215 -6.84 21.26 8.05
N ALA A 216 -6.29 20.12 7.63
CA ALA A 216 -7.09 18.97 7.20
C ALA A 216 -7.81 18.31 8.39
N ARG A 217 -7.19 18.29 9.57
CA ARG A 217 -7.78 17.83 10.83
C ARG A 217 -8.97 18.70 11.25
N GLN A 218 -8.85 20.02 11.11
CA GLN A 218 -9.95 20.95 11.42
C GLN A 218 -11.10 20.85 10.41
N ALA A 219 -10.79 20.49 9.16
CA ALA A 219 -11.78 20.25 8.12
C ALA A 219 -12.39 18.83 8.13
N THR A 220 -11.97 17.96 9.05
CA THR A 220 -12.46 16.58 9.12
C THR A 220 -13.95 16.52 9.44
N GLN A 221 -14.69 15.73 8.68
CA GLN A 221 -16.07 15.32 8.97
C GLN A 221 -16.15 13.81 9.12
N TRP A 222 -17.01 13.34 10.03
CA TRP A 222 -17.20 11.91 10.27
C TRP A 222 -18.40 11.40 9.48
N ILE A 223 -18.16 10.51 8.54
CA ILE A 223 -19.17 9.98 7.61
C ILE A 223 -19.30 8.48 7.84
N ARG A 224 -20.53 7.95 7.80
CA ARG A 224 -20.77 6.51 7.87
C ARG A 224 -20.20 5.82 6.62
N LEU A 225 -19.45 4.74 6.78
CA LEU A 225 -18.81 4.03 5.67
C LEU A 225 -19.76 3.65 4.51
N PRO A 226 -21.00 3.17 4.74
CA PRO A 226 -21.92 2.90 3.65
C PRO A 226 -22.27 4.13 2.82
N GLU A 227 -22.37 5.31 3.45
CA GLU A 227 -22.64 6.56 2.76
C GLU A 227 -21.42 7.02 1.97
N LEU A 228 -20.23 6.94 2.56
CA LEU A 228 -18.97 7.23 1.88
C LEU A 228 -18.83 6.37 0.61
N ILE A 229 -19.00 5.06 0.72
CA ILE A 229 -18.87 4.13 -0.42
C ILE A 229 -19.88 4.46 -1.51
N ARG A 230 -21.15 4.73 -1.16
CA ARG A 230 -22.14 5.13 -2.18
C ARG A 230 -21.75 6.40 -2.90
N MET A 231 -21.25 7.40 -2.18
CA MET A 231 -20.81 8.66 -2.77
C MET A 231 -19.59 8.48 -3.67
N THR A 232 -18.59 7.69 -3.25
CA THR A 232 -17.34 7.49 -4.01
C THR A 232 -17.55 6.61 -5.24
N GLU A 233 -18.40 5.59 -5.14
CA GLU A 233 -18.71 4.65 -6.24
C GLU A 233 -19.88 5.12 -7.12
N GLY A 234 -20.50 6.27 -6.81
CA GLY A 234 -21.65 6.79 -7.55
C GLY A 234 -22.90 5.91 -7.49
N LEU A 235 -23.07 5.17 -6.38
CA LEU A 235 -24.19 4.24 -6.20
C LEU A 235 -25.46 4.98 -5.74
N PRO A 236 -26.66 4.42 -6.04
CA PRO A 236 -27.92 4.90 -5.48
C PRO A 236 -27.91 4.96 -3.94
N ALA A 237 -28.69 5.87 -3.36
CA ALA A 237 -28.74 6.10 -1.92
C ALA A 237 -29.17 4.86 -1.10
N ASP A 238 -29.97 3.99 -1.71
CA ASP A 238 -30.50 2.75 -1.15
C ASP A 238 -29.68 1.50 -1.55
N ALA A 239 -28.62 1.67 -2.36
CA ALA A 239 -27.80 0.56 -2.79
C ALA A 239 -27.18 -0.17 -1.58
N PRO A 240 -27.27 -1.51 -1.51
CA PRO A 240 -26.67 -2.25 -0.42
C PRO A 240 -25.14 -2.15 -0.52
N VAL A 241 -24.51 -1.75 0.57
CA VAL A 241 -23.04 -1.77 0.70
C VAL A 241 -22.68 -3.00 1.51
N LYS A 242 -21.70 -3.76 1.02
CA LYS A 242 -21.28 -5.02 1.64
C LYS A 242 -20.06 -4.79 2.52
N LEU A 243 -20.00 -5.55 3.61
CA LEU A 243 -18.80 -5.62 4.43
C LEU A 243 -17.61 -6.21 3.65
N TRP A 244 -17.84 -7.28 2.89
CA TRP A 244 -16.93 -7.86 1.90
C TRP A 244 -17.73 -8.69 0.88
N GLU A 245 -17.30 -8.75 -0.38
CA GLU A 245 -17.69 -9.84 -1.31
C GLU A 245 -16.67 -10.96 -1.20
N GLN A 246 -15.42 -10.58 -1.43
CA GLN A 246 -14.21 -11.34 -1.16
C GLN A 246 -13.28 -10.48 -0.33
N ILE A 247 -12.56 -11.10 0.59
CA ILE A 247 -11.41 -10.45 1.23
C ILE A 247 -10.23 -10.76 0.34
N SER A 248 -9.66 -9.71 -0.23
CA SER A 248 -8.43 -9.77 -1.00
C SER A 248 -7.56 -8.57 -0.63
N PRO A 249 -6.24 -8.68 -0.77
CA PRO A 249 -5.37 -7.54 -0.50
C PRO A 249 -5.56 -6.38 -1.49
N GLU A 250 -6.18 -6.61 -2.65
CA GLU A 250 -6.56 -5.57 -3.64
C GLU A 250 -7.60 -4.59 -3.10
N GLY A 251 -8.43 -5.06 -2.16
CA GLY A 251 -9.48 -4.26 -1.55
C GLY A 251 -8.99 -3.24 -0.53
N ILE A 252 -7.67 -3.12 -0.33
CA ILE A 252 -7.05 -2.22 0.63
C ILE A 252 -6.17 -1.22 -0.10
N THR A 253 -6.26 0.05 0.30
CA THR A 253 -5.29 1.07 -0.11
C THR A 253 -5.05 2.00 1.06
N GLN A 254 -3.78 2.31 1.34
CA GLN A 254 -3.42 3.19 2.45
C GLN A 254 -4.00 4.60 2.27
N GLY A 255 -4.38 5.21 3.39
CA GLY A 255 -4.72 6.63 3.46
C GLY A 255 -3.51 7.56 3.60
N GLN A 256 -3.73 8.69 4.27
CA GLN A 256 -2.75 9.77 4.49
C GLN A 256 -1.95 9.61 5.80
N VAL A 257 -2.20 8.55 6.56
CA VAL A 257 -1.60 8.33 7.88
C VAL A 257 -0.39 7.41 7.76
N GLY A 258 0.62 7.63 8.62
CA GLY A 258 1.85 6.82 8.66
C GLY A 258 1.66 5.43 9.27
N ASP A 259 0.60 4.72 8.90
CA ASP A 259 0.22 3.38 9.37
C ASP A 259 0.42 2.29 8.29
N CYS A 260 1.34 2.52 7.35
CA CYS A 260 1.69 1.55 6.30
C CYS A 260 1.99 0.16 6.87
N TRP A 261 2.60 0.09 8.07
CA TRP A 261 2.84 -1.14 8.81
C TRP A 261 1.58 -1.96 9.11
N LEU A 262 0.49 -1.27 9.46
CA LEU A 262 -0.79 -1.91 9.74
C LEU A 262 -1.46 -2.35 8.44
N ILE A 263 -1.49 -1.46 7.44
CA ILE A 263 -2.10 -1.74 6.14
C ILE A 263 -1.40 -2.91 5.44
N ALA A 264 -0.07 -2.96 5.47
CA ALA A 264 0.71 -4.04 4.89
C ALA A 264 0.48 -5.36 5.63
N ALA A 265 0.42 -5.35 6.97
CA ALA A 265 0.08 -6.54 7.75
C ALA A 265 -1.34 -7.04 7.44
N ILE A 266 -2.33 -6.14 7.35
CA ILE A 266 -3.70 -6.52 6.96
C ILE A 266 -3.71 -7.09 5.53
N ALA A 267 -2.99 -6.49 4.60
CA ALA A 267 -2.85 -7.00 3.23
C ALA A 267 -2.23 -8.40 3.20
N ALA A 268 -1.14 -8.62 3.95
CA ALA A 268 -0.49 -9.94 4.04
C ALA A 268 -1.41 -11.00 4.67
N LEU A 269 -2.23 -10.62 5.64
CA LEU A 269 -3.25 -11.49 6.24
C LEU A 269 -4.48 -11.68 5.35
N ALA A 270 -4.80 -10.74 4.47
CA ALA A 270 -5.91 -10.83 3.53
C ALA A 270 -5.66 -11.86 2.42
N GLU A 271 -4.41 -12.31 2.23
CA GLU A 271 -4.10 -13.54 1.50
C GLU A 271 -4.74 -14.78 2.15
N PHE A 272 -5.11 -14.70 3.43
CA PHE A 272 -5.81 -15.75 4.19
C PHE A 272 -7.14 -15.19 4.74
N PRO A 273 -8.19 -15.11 3.89
CA PRO A 273 -9.47 -14.48 4.23
C PRO A 273 -10.10 -14.94 5.55
N SER A 274 -9.89 -16.19 5.95
CA SER A 274 -10.43 -16.73 7.19
C SER A 274 -9.89 -16.03 8.44
N ILE A 275 -8.65 -15.52 8.40
CA ILE A 275 -8.04 -14.81 9.52
C ILE A 275 -8.71 -13.46 9.70
N ILE A 276 -8.87 -12.71 8.61
CA ILE A 276 -9.58 -11.42 8.65
C ILE A 276 -11.02 -11.65 9.12
N LYS A 277 -11.74 -12.64 8.57
CA LYS A 277 -13.11 -12.98 9.02
C LYS A 277 -13.18 -13.31 10.50
N LYS A 278 -12.20 -14.05 11.04
CA LYS A 278 -12.13 -14.39 12.48
C LYS A 278 -11.96 -13.16 13.38
N CYS A 279 -11.40 -12.06 12.87
CA CYS A 279 -11.33 -10.81 13.62
C CYS A 279 -12.74 -10.24 13.85
N PHE A 280 -13.65 -10.35 12.89
CA PHE A 280 -15.04 -9.87 13.02
C PHE A 280 -15.89 -10.88 13.81
N LYS A 281 -16.03 -10.66 15.12
CA LYS A 281 -16.81 -11.54 16.02
C LYS A 281 -18.30 -11.32 15.89
N GLU A 282 -18.75 -10.07 15.89
CA GLU A 282 -20.15 -9.70 15.72
C GLU A 282 -20.28 -8.62 14.66
N VAL A 283 -21.26 -8.77 13.78
CA VAL A 283 -21.51 -7.86 12.67
C VAL A 283 -23.00 -7.55 12.63
N ASP A 284 -23.36 -6.32 12.93
CA ASP A 284 -24.71 -5.77 12.80
C ASP A 284 -24.64 -4.53 11.90
N GLN A 285 -24.57 -4.77 10.59
CA GLN A 285 -24.46 -3.71 9.58
C GLN A 285 -25.70 -2.80 9.55
N GLU A 286 -26.87 -3.32 9.89
CA GLU A 286 -28.11 -2.54 9.92
C GLU A 286 -28.05 -1.47 11.01
N ARG A 287 -27.59 -1.84 12.21
CA ARG A 287 -27.34 -0.89 13.29
C ARG A 287 -26.01 -0.15 13.16
N GLY A 288 -25.12 -0.54 12.25
CA GLY A 288 -23.78 0.04 12.12
C GLY A 288 -22.90 -0.28 13.32
N ARG A 289 -23.02 -1.48 13.90
CA ARG A 289 -22.27 -1.96 15.07
C ARG A 289 -21.43 -3.18 14.72
N TYR A 290 -20.16 -3.16 15.12
CA TYR A 290 -19.22 -4.23 14.84
C TYR A 290 -18.40 -4.53 16.10
N VAL A 291 -18.13 -5.80 16.37
CA VAL A 291 -17.22 -6.23 17.43
C VAL A 291 -16.04 -6.94 16.79
N ILE A 292 -14.86 -6.35 16.93
CA ILE A 292 -13.62 -6.84 16.34
C ILE A 292 -12.72 -7.35 17.45
N ARG A 293 -12.28 -8.60 17.36
CA ARG A 293 -11.32 -9.19 18.29
C ARG A 293 -9.91 -8.77 17.95
N ILE A 294 -9.21 -8.24 18.93
CA ILE A 294 -7.79 -7.89 18.84
C ILE A 294 -7.06 -8.57 20.00
N PHE A 295 -5.99 -9.29 19.69
CA PHE A 295 -5.16 -9.94 20.70
C PHE A 295 -4.27 -8.93 21.38
N ASP A 296 -4.39 -8.81 22.69
CA ASP A 296 -3.55 -7.94 23.47
C ASP A 296 -2.35 -8.72 24.04
N MET A 297 -1.15 -8.33 23.58
CA MET A 297 0.09 -8.92 24.07
C MET A 297 0.35 -8.69 25.55
N ALA A 298 -0.14 -7.59 26.13
CA ALA A 298 0.05 -7.32 27.55
C ALA A 298 -0.72 -8.32 28.42
N THR A 299 -1.96 -8.65 28.03
CA THR A 299 -2.83 -9.57 28.78
C THR A 299 -2.79 -11.00 28.25
N GLN A 300 -2.18 -11.22 27.09
CA GLN A 300 -2.14 -12.48 26.35
C GLN A 300 -3.54 -13.05 26.07
N ALA A 301 -4.52 -12.19 25.83
CA ALA A 301 -5.91 -12.55 25.63
C ALA A 301 -6.55 -11.76 24.48
N TRP A 302 -7.63 -12.30 23.92
CA TRP A 302 -8.46 -11.59 22.94
C TRP A 302 -9.34 -10.55 23.63
N GLU A 303 -9.25 -9.30 23.19
CA GLU A 303 -10.12 -8.19 23.59
C GLU A 303 -11.19 -7.95 22.51
N ASP A 304 -12.44 -7.79 22.93
CA ASP A 304 -13.55 -7.44 22.05
C ASP A 304 -13.64 -5.91 21.90
N VAL A 305 -13.23 -5.41 20.74
CA VAL A 305 -13.26 -3.99 20.40
C VAL A 305 -14.53 -3.67 19.62
N GLU A 306 -15.53 -3.18 20.33
CA GLU A 306 -16.79 -2.71 19.75
C GLU A 306 -16.60 -1.35 19.06
N ILE A 307 -17.08 -1.16 17.83
CA ILE A 307 -16.98 0.10 17.08
C ILE A 307 -18.26 0.38 16.28
N ASP A 308 -18.48 1.65 15.95
CA ASP A 308 -19.40 2.06 14.89
C ASP A 308 -18.71 2.20 13.52
N ASP A 309 -19.46 2.47 12.46
CA ASP A 309 -18.97 2.64 11.08
C ASP A 309 -18.70 4.10 10.65
N HIS A 310 -18.61 5.07 11.58
CA HIS A 310 -18.13 6.41 11.23
C HIS A 310 -16.63 6.40 10.93
N VAL A 311 -16.22 7.02 9.83
CA VAL A 311 -14.81 7.24 9.50
C VAL A 311 -14.53 8.72 9.28
N PRO A 312 -13.34 9.20 9.65
CA PRO A 312 -12.95 10.59 9.45
C PRO A 312 -12.58 10.84 7.98
N CYS A 313 -13.23 11.83 7.39
CA CYS A 313 -13.17 12.18 5.98
C CYS A 313 -12.87 13.66 5.79
N ILE A 314 -12.32 13.99 4.62
CA ILE A 314 -12.13 15.35 4.14
C ILE A 314 -12.67 15.46 2.72
N ARG A 315 -13.13 16.67 2.36
CA ARG A 315 -13.53 16.99 1.00
C ARG A 315 -12.34 17.53 0.22
N LYS A 316 -11.84 16.77 -0.74
CA LYS A 316 -10.72 17.16 -1.62
C LYS A 316 -10.75 16.37 -2.93
N ASN A 317 -9.98 16.78 -3.91
CA ASN A 317 -9.73 15.91 -5.06
C ASN A 317 -8.64 14.88 -4.76
N LEU A 318 -8.71 13.73 -5.42
CA LEU A 318 -7.69 12.69 -5.36
C LEU A 318 -6.33 13.14 -5.91
N ASP A 319 -6.28 14.24 -6.68
CA ASP A 319 -5.04 14.87 -7.15
C ASP A 319 -4.53 15.97 -6.21
N GLY A 320 -5.19 16.16 -5.06
CA GLY A 320 -4.87 17.21 -4.09
C GLY A 320 -5.28 18.61 -4.43
N SER A 321 -5.82 18.81 -5.63
CA SER A 321 -6.28 20.12 -6.02
C SER A 321 -7.54 20.49 -5.24
N MET A 322 -7.66 21.77 -4.94
CA MET A 322 -8.87 22.34 -4.36
C MET A 322 -9.84 22.84 -5.44
N ARG A 323 -9.72 22.34 -6.68
CA ARG A 323 -10.59 22.73 -7.79
C ARG A 323 -11.90 21.96 -7.68
N GLU A 324 -13.04 22.63 -7.75
CA GLU A 324 -14.32 21.93 -7.77
C GLU A 324 -14.47 21.09 -9.07
N PRO A 325 -15.12 19.91 -9.01
CA PRO A 325 -15.87 19.36 -7.88
C PRO A 325 -15.01 18.55 -6.89
N LEU A 326 -15.01 18.92 -5.60
CA LEU A 326 -14.33 18.15 -4.54
C LEU A 326 -15.11 16.88 -4.15
N GLN A 327 -14.38 15.79 -3.85
CA GLN A 327 -14.92 14.49 -3.46
C GLN A 327 -14.67 14.18 -1.98
N TRP A 328 -15.48 13.31 -1.38
CA TRP A 328 -15.23 12.80 -0.04
C TRP A 328 -14.17 11.70 -0.07
N VAL A 329 -13.14 11.85 0.74
CA VAL A 329 -12.02 10.90 0.85
C VAL A 329 -11.75 10.68 2.33
N THR A 330 -11.56 9.43 2.77
CA THR A 330 -11.14 9.16 4.15
C THR A 330 -9.67 9.55 4.36
N HIS A 331 -9.32 9.93 5.59
CA HIS A 331 -7.93 10.16 5.95
C HIS A 331 -7.11 8.86 6.06
N PHE A 332 -7.77 7.71 6.16
CA PHE A 332 -7.15 6.42 6.48
C PHE A 332 -7.43 5.39 5.38
N ALA A 333 -7.46 4.09 5.67
CA ALA A 333 -7.68 3.04 4.68
C ALA A 333 -8.87 3.36 3.76
N MET A 334 -8.62 3.41 2.46
CA MET A 334 -9.65 3.68 1.48
C MET A 334 -10.53 2.44 1.32
N PRO A 335 -11.87 2.59 1.34
CA PRO A 335 -12.74 1.47 1.06
C PRO A 335 -12.67 1.13 -0.44
N GLY A 336 -12.08 0.00 -0.81
CA GLY A 336 -12.09 -0.53 -2.18
C GLY A 336 -13.47 -1.08 -2.59
N GLY A 337 -14.53 -0.31 -2.35
CA GLY A 337 -15.94 -0.74 -2.47
C GLY A 337 -16.47 -1.54 -1.28
N TYR A 338 -15.61 -1.87 -0.29
CA TYR A 338 -15.96 -2.70 0.87
C TYR A 338 -15.56 -2.06 2.19
N MET A 339 -16.27 -2.42 3.27
CA MET A 339 -16.15 -1.75 4.57
C MET A 339 -15.05 -2.34 5.48
N TRP A 340 -14.61 -3.57 5.23
CA TRP A 340 -13.86 -4.35 6.22
C TRP A 340 -12.49 -3.77 6.58
N ALA A 341 -11.73 -3.24 5.62
CA ALA A 341 -10.39 -2.71 5.90
C ALA A 341 -10.44 -1.42 6.74
N PRO A 342 -11.25 -0.40 6.40
CA PRO A 342 -11.43 0.78 7.27
C PRO A 342 -11.96 0.45 8.68
N LEU A 343 -12.85 -0.55 8.80
CA LEU A 343 -13.35 -0.98 10.11
C LEU A 343 -12.25 -1.64 10.96
N LEU A 344 -11.41 -2.47 10.35
CA LEU A 344 -10.32 -3.15 11.06
C LEU A 344 -9.26 -2.15 11.54
N GLU A 345 -8.91 -1.18 10.69
CA GLU A 345 -8.02 -0.08 11.02
C GLU A 345 -8.60 0.81 12.14
N LYS A 346 -9.90 1.11 12.10
CA LYS A 346 -10.59 1.83 13.17
C LYS A 346 -10.56 1.07 14.50
N ALA A 347 -10.82 -0.24 14.49
CA ALA A 347 -10.72 -1.04 15.71
C ALA A 347 -9.29 -1.04 16.26
N MET A 348 -8.27 -1.11 15.39
CA MET A 348 -6.88 -0.97 15.83
C MET A 348 -6.62 0.41 16.45
N ALA A 349 -7.12 1.48 15.83
CA ALA A 349 -7.03 2.85 16.38
C ALA A 349 -7.68 2.96 17.76
N LYS A 350 -8.88 2.40 17.95
CA LYS A 350 -9.54 2.33 19.26
C LYS A 350 -8.73 1.52 20.26
N PHE A 351 -8.23 0.36 19.85
CA PHE A 351 -7.45 -0.55 20.70
C PHE A 351 -6.19 0.10 21.23
N VAL A 352 -5.42 0.79 20.38
CA VAL A 352 -4.22 1.52 20.82
C VAL A 352 -4.54 2.86 21.47
N GLY A 353 -5.74 3.40 21.24
CA GLY A 353 -6.32 4.55 21.96
C GLY A 353 -6.84 5.66 21.05
N THR A 354 -6.12 6.00 19.97
CA THR A 354 -6.55 6.99 18.97
C THR A 354 -5.97 6.67 17.59
N TYR A 355 -6.54 7.25 16.54
CA TYR A 355 -5.96 7.17 15.20
C TYR A 355 -4.53 7.75 15.13
N ALA A 356 -4.21 8.76 15.94
CA ALA A 356 -2.86 9.30 16.01
C ALA A 356 -1.83 8.31 16.60
N PHE A 357 -2.27 7.30 17.35
CA PHE A 357 -1.37 6.31 17.96
C PHE A 357 -1.02 5.15 17.03
N ILE A 358 -1.82 4.91 15.98
CA ILE A 358 -1.42 4.00 14.88
C ILE A 358 -0.45 4.67 13.89
N ALA A 359 -0.29 5.99 13.96
CA ALA A 359 0.68 6.74 13.17
C ALA A 359 2.11 6.43 13.63
N GLY A 360 2.73 5.45 12.96
CA GLY A 360 4.05 4.92 13.26
C GLY A 360 4.06 3.80 14.29
N GLY A 361 4.08 2.57 13.78
CA GLY A 361 4.29 1.32 14.49
C GLY A 361 5.16 0.38 13.66
N THR A 362 5.10 -0.92 13.94
CA THR A 362 5.78 -1.97 13.18
C THR A 362 4.83 -3.14 12.92
N GLU A 363 5.01 -3.76 11.78
CA GLU A 363 4.25 -4.88 11.19
C GLU A 363 4.09 -6.05 12.19
N PRO A 364 5.11 -6.43 13.00
CA PRO A 364 4.96 -7.47 14.02
C PRO A 364 3.81 -7.19 15.00
N PHE A 365 3.60 -5.93 15.38
CA PHE A 365 2.51 -5.57 16.30
C PHE A 365 1.16 -5.91 15.68
N ALA A 366 0.93 -5.55 14.42
CA ALA A 366 -0.32 -5.84 13.72
C ALA A 366 -0.52 -7.34 13.50
N LEU A 367 0.52 -8.05 13.05
CA LEU A 367 0.46 -9.49 12.84
C LEU A 367 0.11 -10.23 14.13
N ILE A 368 0.72 -9.87 15.26
CA ILE A 368 0.41 -10.46 16.55
C ILE A 368 -1.03 -10.13 16.97
N ALA A 369 -1.39 -8.85 16.91
CA ALA A 369 -2.70 -8.36 17.35
C ALA A 369 -3.87 -8.96 16.56
N LEU A 370 -3.69 -9.24 15.26
CA LEU A 370 -4.73 -9.79 14.40
C LEU A 370 -4.75 -11.33 14.36
N THR A 371 -3.67 -12.00 14.77
CA THR A 371 -3.58 -13.48 14.68
C THR A 371 -3.51 -14.20 16.01
N GLY A 372 -3.24 -13.48 17.10
CA GLY A 372 -3.01 -14.00 18.44
C GLY A 372 -1.76 -14.85 18.59
N TYR A 373 -0.84 -14.76 17.63
CA TYR A 373 0.39 -15.54 17.64
C TYR A 373 1.56 -14.64 18.07
N PRO A 374 2.15 -14.86 19.26
CA PRO A 374 3.03 -13.89 19.90
C PRO A 374 4.47 -13.88 19.38
N LEU A 375 4.82 -14.81 18.48
CA LEU A 375 6.18 -14.96 17.95
C LEU A 375 6.24 -14.47 16.52
N ILE A 376 7.14 -13.52 16.25
CA ILE A 376 7.45 -12.99 14.93
C ILE A 376 8.98 -13.03 14.77
N TYR A 377 9.45 -13.53 13.63
CA TYR A 377 10.86 -13.44 13.25
C TYR A 377 11.07 -12.26 12.30
N GLU A 378 12.11 -11.49 12.55
CA GLU A 378 12.54 -10.38 11.71
C GLU A 378 13.95 -10.69 11.22
N TRP A 379 14.07 -11.06 9.96
CA TRP A 379 15.35 -11.29 9.30
C TRP A 379 15.84 -9.98 8.72
N ILE A 380 16.93 -9.46 9.27
CA ILE A 380 17.40 -8.11 8.98
C ILE A 380 18.84 -8.17 8.47
N ARG A 381 19.11 -7.40 7.43
CA ARG A 381 20.46 -7.15 6.93
C ARG A 381 20.73 -5.65 6.95
N THR A 382 22.00 -5.28 7.05
CA THR A 382 22.41 -3.87 6.96
C THR A 382 23.33 -3.66 5.77
N ASN A 383 23.45 -2.43 5.28
CA ASN A 383 24.38 -2.10 4.18
C ASN A 383 25.85 -2.43 4.52
N ALA A 384 26.20 -2.51 5.80
CA ALA A 384 27.53 -2.91 6.27
C ALA A 384 27.75 -4.44 6.22
N LYS A 385 26.68 -5.23 6.10
CA LYS A 385 26.66 -6.70 6.05
C LYS A 385 25.86 -7.23 4.85
N LEU A 386 26.11 -6.70 3.66
CA LEU A 386 25.52 -7.28 2.45
C LEU A 386 25.98 -8.74 2.33
N GLY A 387 25.03 -9.68 2.40
CA GLY A 387 25.27 -11.12 2.36
C GLY A 387 24.96 -11.89 3.65
N GLU A 388 24.70 -11.21 4.77
CA GLU A 388 24.30 -11.83 6.04
C GLU A 388 22.95 -11.30 6.55
N TRP A 389 22.11 -12.20 7.05
CA TRP A 389 20.78 -11.94 7.60
C TRP A 389 20.75 -12.31 9.08
N ASP A 390 20.65 -11.31 9.95
CA ASP A 390 20.51 -11.48 11.40
C ASP A 390 19.06 -11.84 11.75
N CYS A 391 18.86 -12.84 12.62
CA CYS A 391 17.53 -13.21 13.12
C CYS A 391 17.20 -12.43 14.38
N ASN A 392 16.15 -11.61 14.32
CA ASN A 392 15.64 -10.86 15.45
C ASN A 392 14.21 -11.32 15.79
N GLY A 393 13.80 -11.04 17.03
CA GLY A 393 12.43 -11.17 17.49
C GLY A 393 11.89 -9.82 17.95
N ALA A 394 10.65 -9.52 17.55
CA ALA A 394 9.95 -8.30 17.92
C ALA A 394 9.72 -8.25 19.45
N GLN A 395 10.09 -7.13 20.08
CA GLN A 395 9.94 -6.94 21.51
C GLN A 395 8.71 -6.07 21.80
N TYR A 396 7.74 -6.63 22.52
CA TYR A 396 6.59 -5.84 22.97
C TYR A 396 7.00 -4.85 24.05
N ILE A 397 6.66 -3.57 23.85
CA ILE A 397 6.97 -2.48 24.80
C ILE A 397 5.73 -1.79 25.38
N GLY A 398 4.55 -1.99 24.79
CA GLY A 398 3.30 -1.43 25.28
C GLY A 398 2.24 -1.27 24.19
N ARG A 399 0.98 -1.16 24.62
CA ARG A 399 -0.20 -1.04 23.77
C ARG A 399 -0.24 0.29 23.01
N ASP A 400 0.17 1.38 23.66
CA ASP A 400 0.22 2.75 23.11
C ASP A 400 1.53 3.05 22.36
N ALA A 401 2.36 2.03 22.17
CA ALA A 401 3.67 2.11 21.50
C ALA A 401 3.80 0.97 20.48
N PRO A 402 3.10 1.03 19.34
CA PRO A 402 3.03 -0.08 18.38
C PRO A 402 4.33 -0.34 17.59
N GLY A 403 5.45 0.28 17.94
CA GLY A 403 6.72 0.17 17.20
C GLY A 403 7.70 -0.86 17.76
N MET A 404 7.23 -2.09 18.00
CA MET A 404 7.99 -3.18 18.65
C MET A 404 9.47 -3.22 18.23
N PRO A 405 10.44 -2.85 19.10
CA PRO A 405 11.85 -2.89 18.74
C PRO A 405 12.35 -4.32 18.55
N GLU A 406 13.28 -4.50 17.63
CA GLU A 406 13.93 -5.78 17.33
C GLU A 406 14.98 -6.16 18.40
N ARG A 407 15.13 -7.46 18.67
CA ARG A 407 16.24 -8.00 19.47
C ARG A 407 16.73 -9.31 18.87
N ALA A 408 18.05 -9.45 18.76
CA ALA A 408 18.68 -10.67 18.26
C ALA A 408 18.20 -11.91 19.04
N VAL A 409 17.84 -12.95 18.31
CA VAL A 409 17.43 -14.24 18.88
C VAL A 409 18.68 -15.02 19.26
N GLU A 410 18.82 -15.33 20.54
CA GLU A 410 19.98 -16.05 21.04
C GLU A 410 20.06 -17.47 20.45
N GLY A 411 21.26 -17.87 20.02
CA GLY A 411 21.52 -19.20 19.48
C GLY A 411 21.18 -19.39 17.99
N ILE A 412 20.64 -18.37 17.32
CA ILE A 412 20.44 -18.39 15.86
C ILE A 412 21.56 -17.58 15.20
N PRO A 413 22.50 -18.22 14.48
CA PRO A 413 23.54 -17.49 13.76
C PRO A 413 22.96 -16.72 12.57
N PRO A 414 23.66 -15.69 12.06
CA PRO A 414 23.28 -15.03 10.82
C PRO A 414 23.24 -16.02 9.66
N PHE A 415 22.32 -15.81 8.72
CA PHE A 415 22.21 -16.62 7.51
C PHE A 415 22.85 -15.93 6.32
N GLU A 416 23.63 -16.67 5.55
CA GLU A 416 24.06 -16.23 4.22
C GLU A 416 22.87 -16.19 3.25
N ASP A 417 23.01 -15.45 2.15
CA ASP A 417 21.93 -15.26 1.16
C ASP A 417 21.32 -16.58 0.66
N ASP A 418 22.12 -17.60 0.37
CA ASP A 418 21.60 -18.91 -0.08
C ASP A 418 20.80 -19.61 1.02
N LYS A 419 21.24 -19.47 2.27
CA LYS A 419 20.50 -20.04 3.40
C LYS A 419 19.20 -19.30 3.66
N MET A 420 19.20 -17.98 3.46
CA MET A 420 17.98 -17.18 3.57
C MET A 420 16.97 -17.53 2.46
N TRP A 421 17.43 -17.75 1.23
CA TRP A 421 16.58 -18.25 0.14
C TRP A 421 15.91 -19.59 0.51
N GLU A 422 16.68 -20.56 0.99
CA GLU A 422 16.13 -21.85 1.45
C GLU A 422 15.04 -21.65 2.51
N LYS A 423 15.26 -20.71 3.44
CA LYS A 423 14.32 -20.43 4.53
C LYS A 423 13.04 -19.75 4.05
N ILE A 424 13.13 -18.77 3.16
CA ILE A 424 11.96 -18.16 2.52
C ILE A 424 11.12 -19.23 1.82
N CYS A 425 11.77 -20.15 1.11
CA CYS A 425 11.06 -21.23 0.45
C CYS A 425 10.48 -22.27 1.41
N GLU A 426 11.14 -22.57 2.53
CA GLU A 426 10.55 -23.35 3.61
C GLU A 426 9.31 -22.66 4.19
N TYR A 427 9.37 -21.36 4.44
CA TYR A 427 8.24 -20.58 4.97
C TYR A 427 7.07 -20.51 3.98
N ASP A 428 7.32 -20.32 2.68
CA ASP A 428 6.29 -20.39 1.65
C ASP A 428 5.65 -21.79 1.59
N GLN A 429 6.46 -22.86 1.61
CA GLN A 429 5.97 -24.25 1.62
C GLN A 429 5.12 -24.56 2.86
N ARG A 430 5.49 -24.04 4.03
CA ARG A 430 4.71 -24.15 5.27
C ARG A 430 3.50 -23.23 5.33
N ASN A 431 3.28 -22.43 4.27
CA ASN A 431 2.16 -21.52 4.13
C ASN A 431 2.13 -20.45 5.24
N PHE A 432 3.31 -19.89 5.56
CA PHE A 432 3.48 -18.82 6.53
C PHE A 432 3.19 -17.45 5.90
N VAL A 433 2.71 -16.51 6.71
CA VAL A 433 2.60 -15.11 6.30
C VAL A 433 4.00 -14.48 6.37
N MET A 434 4.38 -13.79 5.30
CA MET A 434 5.66 -13.10 5.21
C MET A 434 5.47 -11.69 4.65
N CYS A 435 6.21 -10.74 5.19
CA CYS A 435 6.33 -9.37 4.68
C CYS A 435 7.80 -9.07 4.35
N ALA A 436 8.02 -8.09 3.49
CA ALA A 436 9.34 -7.60 3.14
C ALA A 436 9.37 -6.07 3.12
N GLU A 437 10.47 -5.47 3.54
CA GLU A 437 10.63 -4.01 3.65
C GLU A 437 11.99 -3.54 3.12
N ILE A 438 12.01 -2.26 2.72
CA ILE A 438 13.22 -1.54 2.35
C ILE A 438 13.42 -0.40 3.37
N TYR A 439 13.96 -0.71 4.54
CA TYR A 439 13.94 0.18 5.70
C TYR A 439 15.27 0.93 5.92
N TYR A 440 16.39 0.22 5.83
CA TYR A 440 17.74 0.71 6.16
C TYR A 440 18.51 1.30 4.97
N GLN A 441 17.96 1.20 3.74
CA GLN A 441 18.54 1.87 2.58
C GLN A 441 18.32 3.40 2.62
N GLN A 442 19.40 4.17 2.46
CA GLN A 442 19.36 5.63 2.38
C GLN A 442 18.98 6.07 0.95
N PRO A 443 18.09 7.05 0.76
CA PRO A 443 17.81 7.58 -0.57
C PRO A 443 19.05 8.24 -1.16
N THR A 444 19.40 7.89 -2.41
CA THR A 444 20.56 8.46 -3.12
C THR A 444 20.37 9.92 -3.52
N ARG A 445 19.12 10.43 -3.51
CA ARG A 445 18.78 11.85 -3.65
C ARG A 445 17.57 12.21 -2.77
N PRO A 446 17.66 13.22 -1.91
CA PRO A 446 16.51 13.76 -1.20
C PRO A 446 15.82 14.80 -2.11
N ASP A 447 14.92 14.36 -2.99
CA ASP A 447 13.86 15.26 -3.44
C ASP A 447 12.73 15.27 -2.40
N ALA A 448 11.89 16.30 -2.43
CA ALA A 448 10.92 16.61 -1.37
C ALA A 448 9.81 15.55 -1.15
N LEU A 449 9.91 14.39 -1.81
CA LEU A 449 8.96 13.26 -1.81
C LEU A 449 9.63 11.92 -1.45
N GLY A 450 10.89 11.95 -0.99
CA GLY A 450 11.92 10.89 -0.94
C GLY A 450 11.64 9.53 -0.28
N PHE A 451 10.52 8.89 -0.60
CA PHE A 451 10.24 7.48 -0.34
C PHE A 451 10.19 6.64 -1.62
N PHE A 452 10.16 7.23 -2.82
CA PHE A 452 10.07 6.47 -4.07
C PHE A 452 11.44 6.24 -4.71
N ARG A 453 11.64 5.04 -5.26
CA ARG A 453 12.86 4.63 -5.96
C ARG A 453 12.67 4.67 -7.49
N PRO A 454 13.74 4.84 -8.27
CA PRO A 454 13.67 4.81 -9.75
C PRO A 454 13.17 3.47 -10.32
N ASP A 455 13.35 2.39 -9.57
CA ASP A 455 12.96 1.02 -9.93
C ASP A 455 11.48 0.68 -9.63
N GLY A 456 10.69 1.70 -9.26
CA GLY A 456 9.25 1.58 -8.98
C GLY A 456 8.90 1.29 -7.52
N LEU A 457 9.88 0.83 -6.74
CA LEU A 457 9.71 0.47 -5.33
C LEU A 457 9.69 1.70 -4.41
N ILE A 458 9.25 1.47 -3.17
CA ILE A 458 9.02 2.48 -2.13
C ILE A 458 9.86 2.09 -0.90
N LEU A 459 10.70 3.01 -0.43
CA LEU A 459 11.45 2.96 0.82
C LEU A 459 10.52 3.13 2.02
N LYS A 460 10.88 2.49 3.14
CA LYS A 460 10.14 2.54 4.42
C LYS A 460 8.66 2.17 4.24
N HIS A 461 8.46 1.20 3.37
CA HIS A 461 7.16 0.67 2.99
C HIS A 461 7.22 -0.85 3.02
N ALA A 462 6.15 -1.46 3.50
CA ALA A 462 6.04 -2.91 3.59
C ALA A 462 5.28 -3.50 2.41
N TYR A 463 5.79 -4.63 1.98
CA TYR A 463 5.26 -5.47 0.92
C TYR A 463 4.93 -6.84 1.50
N SER A 464 4.00 -7.56 0.88
CA SER A 464 3.81 -8.98 1.20
C SER A 464 4.74 -9.84 0.35
N LEU A 465 5.47 -10.77 0.97
CA LEU A 465 6.25 -11.80 0.28
C LEU A 465 5.36 -13.05 0.15
N ILE A 466 4.89 -13.30 -1.08
CA ILE A 466 3.79 -14.24 -1.32
C ILE A 466 4.18 -15.52 -2.04
N GLY A 467 5.42 -15.60 -2.54
CA GLY A 467 5.96 -16.84 -3.10
C GLY A 467 7.45 -16.76 -3.43
N CYS A 468 8.05 -17.92 -3.65
CA CYS A 468 9.39 -18.07 -4.25
C CYS A 468 9.40 -19.28 -5.19
N ARG A 469 10.12 -19.22 -6.31
CA ARG A 469 10.30 -20.35 -7.22
C ARG A 469 11.70 -20.35 -7.81
N THR A 470 12.26 -21.54 -8.04
CA THR A 470 13.41 -21.72 -8.92
C THR A 470 12.90 -22.27 -10.24
N ALA A 471 13.13 -21.55 -11.33
CA ALA A 471 12.79 -21.97 -12.67
C ALA A 471 14.07 -22.24 -13.49
N THR A 472 13.97 -23.09 -14.50
CA THR A 472 15.09 -23.46 -15.37
C THR A 472 14.83 -22.93 -16.78
N LYS A 473 15.74 -22.13 -17.31
CA LYS A 473 15.71 -21.65 -18.69
C LYS A 473 16.01 -22.78 -19.69
N ALA A 474 15.71 -22.57 -20.96
CA ALA A 474 16.01 -23.52 -22.03
C ALA A 474 17.51 -23.81 -22.17
N SER A 475 18.37 -22.89 -21.73
CA SER A 475 19.83 -23.07 -21.65
C SER A 475 20.29 -24.05 -20.56
N GLY A 476 19.40 -24.46 -19.65
CA GLY A 476 19.72 -25.21 -18.44
C GLY A 476 20.13 -24.33 -17.25
N GLU A 477 20.24 -23.02 -17.44
CA GLU A 477 20.50 -22.05 -16.36
C GLU A 477 19.29 -21.95 -15.42
N GLN A 478 19.53 -21.96 -14.11
CA GLN A 478 18.49 -21.76 -13.10
C GLN A 478 18.36 -20.30 -12.71
N VAL A 479 17.12 -19.85 -12.53
CA VAL A 479 16.74 -18.51 -12.08
C VAL A 479 15.85 -18.63 -10.85
N ARG A 480 16.21 -17.91 -9.78
CA ARG A 480 15.46 -17.84 -8.53
C ARG A 480 14.62 -16.57 -8.53
N LEU A 481 13.30 -16.70 -8.40
CA LEU A 481 12.35 -15.59 -8.41
C LEU A 481 11.55 -15.56 -7.11
N VAL A 482 11.35 -14.37 -6.57
CA VAL A 482 10.37 -14.12 -5.50
C VAL A 482 9.16 -13.39 -6.07
N MET A 483 7.99 -13.66 -5.49
CA MET A 483 6.75 -12.98 -5.81
C MET A 483 6.39 -12.05 -4.65
N ILE A 484 6.23 -10.76 -4.97
CA ILE A 484 6.01 -9.69 -4.01
C ILE A 484 4.70 -8.99 -4.34
N ARG A 485 4.01 -8.48 -3.31
CA ARG A 485 2.83 -7.64 -3.48
C ARG A 485 2.99 -6.29 -2.79
N ASN A 486 2.71 -5.22 -3.51
CA ASN A 486 2.56 -3.88 -2.94
C ASN A 486 1.11 -3.64 -2.46
N PRO A 487 0.87 -3.35 -1.17
CA PRO A 487 -0.47 -3.07 -0.64
C PRO A 487 -1.10 -1.76 -1.15
N HIS A 488 -0.35 -0.88 -1.81
CA HIS A 488 -0.89 0.36 -2.40
C HIS A 488 -1.43 0.17 -3.83
N GLY A 489 -1.23 -1.01 -4.42
CA GLY A 489 -1.70 -1.33 -5.77
C GLY A 489 -1.27 -0.32 -6.84
N LYS A 490 -2.22 0.08 -7.69
CA LYS A 490 -2.01 0.82 -8.95
C LYS A 490 -1.69 2.30 -8.82
N VAL A 491 -1.62 2.89 -7.62
CA VAL A 491 -1.65 4.36 -7.50
C VAL A 491 -0.66 4.88 -6.46
N LYS A 492 0.28 5.72 -6.91
CA LYS A 492 1.08 6.57 -6.04
C LYS A 492 0.20 7.67 -5.50
N TYR A 493 0.23 7.88 -4.20
CA TYR A 493 -0.26 9.10 -3.59
C TYR A 493 0.92 9.81 -2.91
N ASP A 494 1.02 11.13 -3.04
CA ASP A 494 1.98 11.90 -2.24
C ASP A 494 1.56 11.94 -0.75
N ALA A 495 2.40 12.52 0.11
CA ALA A 495 2.09 12.71 1.53
C ALA A 495 0.86 13.61 1.79
N ALA A 496 0.31 14.25 0.77
CA ALA A 496 -0.95 15.00 0.81
C ALA A 496 -2.14 14.18 0.26
N GLY A 497 -1.92 12.92 -0.14
CA GLY A 497 -2.92 12.01 -0.69
C GLY A 497 -3.25 12.25 -2.16
N ASN A 498 -2.30 12.77 -2.94
CA ASN A 498 -2.50 13.19 -4.32
C ASN A 498 -1.96 12.16 -5.30
N LYS A 499 -2.75 11.76 -6.30
CA LYS A 499 -2.36 10.79 -7.32
C LYS A 499 -1.12 11.26 -8.09
N MET A 500 0.00 10.58 -7.91
CA MET A 500 1.31 10.93 -8.49
C MET A 500 1.72 10.09 -9.71
N SER A 501 1.42 8.79 -9.77
CA SER A 501 1.66 7.92 -10.92
C SER A 501 0.97 6.56 -10.74
N THR A 502 0.90 5.77 -11.81
CA THR A 502 0.11 4.54 -11.91
C THR A 502 0.87 3.22 -11.68
N ASP A 503 2.19 3.27 -11.48
CA ASP A 503 3.01 2.05 -11.33
C ASP A 503 3.90 2.17 -10.09
N THR A 504 3.54 1.42 -9.04
CA THR A 504 4.33 1.23 -7.82
C THR A 504 4.91 -0.19 -7.69
N GLU A 505 4.89 -0.90 -8.81
CA GLU A 505 5.46 -2.23 -8.97
C GLU A 505 6.91 -2.13 -9.46
N TRP A 506 7.66 -3.19 -9.23
CA TRP A 506 9.00 -3.38 -9.78
C TRP A 506 8.99 -3.22 -11.30
N ASN A 507 9.94 -2.47 -11.85
CA ASN A 507 10.07 -2.25 -13.30
C ASN A 507 11.35 -2.83 -13.94
N GLY A 508 12.08 -3.66 -13.19
CA GLY A 508 13.29 -4.32 -13.67
C GLY A 508 13.03 -5.71 -14.27
N ASP A 509 14.04 -6.57 -14.21
CA ASP A 509 13.98 -7.93 -14.76
C ASP A 509 12.84 -8.73 -14.13
N TRP A 510 12.09 -9.47 -14.97
CA TRP A 510 10.90 -10.24 -14.57
C TRP A 510 9.75 -9.41 -13.96
N SER A 511 9.77 -8.08 -14.06
CA SER A 511 8.55 -7.28 -13.88
C SER A 511 7.47 -7.66 -14.90
N ASP A 512 6.23 -7.23 -14.66
CA ASP A 512 5.08 -7.54 -15.51
C ASP A 512 5.25 -7.16 -16.99
N SER A 513 6.01 -6.11 -17.25
CA SER A 513 6.33 -5.63 -18.61
C SER A 513 7.68 -6.11 -19.15
N SER A 514 8.39 -6.96 -18.40
CA SER A 514 9.72 -7.40 -18.76
C SER A 514 9.72 -8.24 -20.04
N PRO A 515 10.60 -7.97 -21.01
CA PRO A 515 10.72 -8.80 -22.22
C PRO A 515 11.27 -10.20 -21.92
N LEU A 516 11.81 -10.45 -20.72
CA LEU A 516 12.33 -11.76 -20.31
C LEU A 516 11.24 -12.84 -20.31
N TRP A 517 9.99 -12.50 -20.04
CA TRP A 517 8.87 -13.45 -20.14
C TRP A 517 8.68 -13.98 -21.57
N THR A 518 8.82 -13.12 -22.57
CA THR A 518 8.73 -13.49 -23.99
C THR A 518 9.96 -14.27 -24.45
N LEU A 519 11.14 -13.93 -23.93
CA LEU A 519 12.40 -14.61 -24.26
C LEU A 519 12.52 -15.99 -23.61
N HIS A 520 11.85 -16.21 -22.47
CA HIS A 520 11.91 -17.44 -21.68
C HIS A 520 10.51 -17.99 -21.38
N PRO A 521 9.75 -18.44 -22.40
CA PRO A 521 8.40 -18.99 -22.21
C PRO A 521 8.38 -20.24 -21.32
N GLU A 522 9.50 -20.96 -21.21
CA GLU A 522 9.67 -22.08 -20.28
C GLU A 522 9.61 -21.63 -18.81
N VAL A 523 10.08 -20.42 -18.50
CA VAL A 523 10.01 -19.87 -17.14
C VAL A 523 8.58 -19.43 -16.85
N VAL A 524 7.88 -18.82 -17.81
CA VAL A 524 6.45 -18.48 -17.71
C VAL A 524 5.62 -19.68 -17.27
N GLN A 525 5.85 -20.85 -17.88
CA GLN A 525 5.12 -22.08 -17.53
C GLN A 525 5.46 -22.59 -16.11
N GLN A 526 6.73 -22.53 -15.71
CA GLN A 526 7.19 -23.02 -14.41
C GLN A 526 6.73 -22.17 -13.23
N VAL A 527 6.54 -20.87 -13.44
CA VAL A 527 6.09 -19.94 -12.39
C VAL A 527 4.61 -19.54 -12.55
N ASP A 528 3.93 -20.08 -13.56
CA ASP A 528 2.57 -19.70 -13.95
C ASP A 528 2.38 -18.19 -14.07
N PHE A 529 3.29 -17.54 -14.80
CA PHE A 529 3.23 -16.09 -14.93
C PHE A 529 2.02 -15.67 -15.77
N ALA A 530 1.15 -14.88 -15.15
CA ALA A 530 0.04 -14.20 -15.79
C ALA A 530 0.20 -12.69 -15.53
N PRO A 531 0.63 -11.88 -16.52
CA PRO A 531 0.82 -10.45 -16.32
C PRO A 531 -0.51 -9.80 -15.96
N MET A 532 -0.55 -9.12 -14.82
CA MET A 532 -1.72 -8.39 -14.38
C MET A 532 -1.24 -7.23 -13.52
N ASN A 533 -1.56 -6.01 -13.94
CA ASN A 533 -1.34 -4.84 -13.09
C ASN A 533 -2.34 -4.96 -11.91
N ASP A 534 -1.91 -5.53 -10.79
CA ASP A 534 -2.71 -5.87 -9.60
C ASP A 534 -1.94 -5.68 -8.27
N GLY A 535 -0.74 -5.09 -8.35
CA GLY A 535 0.20 -4.89 -7.27
C GLY A 535 1.14 -6.08 -7.03
N ILE A 536 0.96 -7.21 -7.73
CA ILE A 536 1.80 -8.40 -7.65
C ILE A 536 2.84 -8.36 -8.76
N PHE A 537 4.09 -8.67 -8.43
CA PHE A 537 5.15 -8.78 -9.42
C PHE A 537 6.16 -9.84 -9.01
N TRP A 538 6.84 -10.39 -10.01
CA TRP A 538 8.02 -11.22 -9.79
C TRP A 538 9.29 -10.38 -9.84
N MET A 539 10.31 -10.81 -9.12
CA MET A 539 11.64 -10.24 -9.21
C MET A 539 12.72 -11.30 -8.92
N PRO A 540 13.93 -11.17 -9.50
CA PRO A 540 15.07 -12.01 -9.15
C PRO A 540 15.40 -11.98 -7.67
N TRP A 541 15.80 -13.13 -7.13
CA TRP A 541 16.37 -13.22 -5.79
C TRP A 541 17.59 -12.31 -5.62
N ASP A 542 18.43 -12.19 -6.66
CA ASP A 542 19.64 -11.38 -6.62
C ASP A 542 19.36 -9.88 -6.51
N ASP A 543 18.26 -9.41 -7.12
CA ASP A 543 17.77 -8.05 -6.91
C ASP A 543 17.11 -7.93 -5.54
N PHE A 544 16.28 -8.90 -5.14
CA PHE A 544 15.56 -8.88 -3.87
C PHE A 544 16.52 -8.75 -2.70
N LYS A 545 17.53 -9.62 -2.63
CA LYS A 545 18.51 -9.61 -1.53
C LYS A 545 19.34 -8.33 -1.53
N THR A 546 19.51 -7.66 -2.66
CA THR A 546 20.25 -6.39 -2.74
C THR A 546 19.38 -5.20 -2.31
N ILE A 547 18.06 -5.27 -2.54
CA ILE A 547 17.13 -4.15 -2.36
C ILE A 547 16.37 -4.22 -1.03
N TYR A 548 15.80 -5.37 -0.69
CA TYR A 548 15.04 -5.57 0.54
C TYR A 548 15.99 -5.91 1.67
N ASP A 549 15.86 -5.20 2.78
CA ASP A 549 16.75 -5.33 3.93
C ASP A 549 16.10 -5.98 5.15
N THR A 550 14.79 -6.22 5.09
CA THR A 550 14.03 -6.81 6.18
C THR A 550 13.00 -7.79 5.63
N VAL A 551 12.91 -8.99 6.23
CA VAL A 551 11.87 -9.99 5.98
C VAL A 551 11.23 -10.38 7.30
N ILE A 552 9.93 -10.12 7.43
CA ILE A 552 9.15 -10.40 8.64
C ILE A 552 8.35 -11.66 8.40
N VAL A 553 8.45 -12.62 9.32
CA VAL A 553 7.81 -13.92 9.22
C VAL A 553 6.93 -14.12 10.43
N LEU A 554 5.66 -14.39 10.19
CA LEU A 554 4.75 -14.97 11.17
C LEU A 554 4.82 -16.50 11.02
N PRO A 555 5.53 -17.22 11.91
CA PRO A 555 5.80 -18.64 11.75
C PRO A 555 4.62 -19.49 12.23
N LYS A 556 3.45 -19.25 11.61
CA LYS A 556 2.18 -19.94 11.84
C LYS A 556 1.71 -20.46 10.49
N SER A 557 1.55 -21.79 10.41
CA SER A 557 0.99 -22.41 9.21
C SER A 557 -0.47 -22.03 9.07
N MET A 558 -0.82 -21.44 7.94
CA MET A 558 -2.21 -21.10 7.66
C MET A 558 -2.94 -22.31 7.10
N SER A 559 -4.11 -22.60 7.64
CA SER A 559 -4.90 -23.80 7.31
C SER A 559 -5.49 -23.77 5.89
N GLU A 560 -5.63 -22.58 5.31
CA GLU A 560 -6.14 -22.38 3.95
C GLU A 560 -5.02 -21.94 3.00
N PRO A 561 -5.07 -22.31 1.72
CA PRO A 561 -4.12 -21.78 0.74
C PRO A 561 -4.33 -20.27 0.55
N ARG A 562 -3.25 -19.55 0.21
CA ARG A 562 -3.32 -18.11 -0.12
C ARG A 562 -4.36 -17.86 -1.22
N ALA A 563 -5.23 -16.86 -1.05
CA ALA A 563 -6.31 -16.53 -1.97
C ALA A 563 -5.80 -16.16 -3.37
N GLY A 564 -4.66 -15.45 -3.48
CA GLY A 564 -4.02 -15.12 -4.76
C GLY A 564 -3.25 -16.29 -5.40
N VAL A 565 -2.68 -17.19 -4.60
CA VAL A 565 -1.88 -18.36 -5.04
C VAL A 565 -2.70 -19.66 -5.00
N ALA A 566 -4.04 -19.55 -4.91
CA ALA A 566 -4.96 -20.68 -4.77
C ALA A 566 -5.10 -21.50 -6.06
N PHE A 567 -4.57 -21.01 -7.18
CA PHE A 567 -4.40 -21.76 -8.41
C PHE A 567 -2.99 -22.39 -8.41
N HIS A 568 -2.94 -23.70 -8.68
CA HIS A 568 -1.76 -24.54 -9.00
C HIS A 568 -1.08 -25.29 -7.85
N ARG A 569 -1.04 -24.77 -6.62
CA ARG A 569 -0.36 -25.48 -5.50
C ARG A 569 -0.99 -26.83 -5.10
N ARG A 570 -2.22 -27.13 -5.56
CA ARG A 570 -2.98 -28.34 -5.18
C ARG A 570 -2.75 -29.57 -6.05
N GLN A 571 -2.20 -29.46 -7.26
CA GLN A 571 -1.97 -30.62 -8.13
C GLN A 571 -0.54 -31.16 -8.07
N GLU A 572 0.48 -30.30 -8.15
CA GLU A 572 1.88 -30.75 -8.25
C GLU A 572 2.39 -31.41 -6.96
N MET A 573 2.13 -30.81 -5.80
CA MET A 573 2.67 -31.29 -4.52
C MET A 573 2.07 -32.64 -4.09
N LYS A 574 0.85 -32.97 -4.52
CA LYS A 574 0.25 -34.30 -4.30
C LYS A 574 0.81 -35.34 -5.25
N GLN A 575 1.05 -34.97 -6.51
CA GLN A 575 1.53 -35.91 -7.52
C GLN A 575 2.99 -36.31 -7.24
N ASP A 576 3.87 -35.34 -6.98
CA ASP A 576 5.31 -35.59 -6.88
C ASP A 576 5.70 -36.27 -5.56
N ILE A 577 5.04 -35.91 -4.46
CA ILE A 577 5.26 -36.57 -3.16
C ILE A 577 4.70 -37.99 -3.18
N CYS A 578 3.51 -38.21 -3.75
CA CYS A 578 2.95 -39.56 -3.84
C CYS A 578 3.79 -40.45 -4.78
N VAL A 579 4.24 -39.94 -5.92
CA VAL A 579 5.06 -40.71 -6.88
C VAL A 579 6.46 -40.99 -6.31
N ALA A 580 7.12 -40.01 -5.69
CA ALA A 580 8.43 -40.22 -5.07
C ALA A 580 8.36 -41.19 -3.88
N LEU A 581 7.38 -41.04 -2.99
CA LEU A 581 7.22 -41.94 -1.84
C LEU A 581 6.80 -43.35 -2.26
N GLN A 582 5.96 -43.49 -3.29
CA GLN A 582 5.54 -44.79 -3.81
C GLN A 582 6.71 -45.53 -4.47
N ASN A 583 7.53 -44.84 -5.26
CA ASN A 583 8.73 -45.40 -5.87
C ASN A 583 9.80 -45.80 -4.84
N THR A 584 9.95 -45.05 -3.75
CA THR A 584 10.89 -45.37 -2.66
C THR A 584 10.35 -46.49 -1.74
N ALA A 585 9.04 -46.54 -1.49
CA ALA A 585 8.40 -47.55 -0.65
C ALA A 585 8.36 -48.95 -1.30
N GLU A 586 8.28 -49.03 -2.63
CA GLU A 586 8.32 -50.30 -3.36
C GLU A 586 9.70 -50.99 -3.28
N GLN A 587 10.74 -50.25 -2.92
CA GLN A 587 12.12 -50.75 -2.85
C GLN A 587 12.55 -51.22 -1.44
N SER A 588 11.73 -51.00 -0.40
CA SER A 588 12.07 -51.38 0.98
C SER A 588 10.84 -51.82 1.79
N GLY A 589 10.83 -53.11 2.16
CA GLY A 589 9.69 -53.75 2.85
C GLY A 589 9.39 -53.19 4.25
N THR A 590 10.37 -52.63 4.95
CA THR A 590 10.17 -51.99 6.27
C THR A 590 9.58 -50.59 6.13
N MET A 591 10.00 -49.84 5.10
CA MET A 591 9.53 -48.47 4.84
C MET A 591 8.06 -48.40 4.42
N LYS A 592 7.55 -49.43 3.73
CA LYS A 592 6.11 -49.54 3.41
C LYS A 592 5.26 -49.60 4.68
N GLN A 593 5.71 -50.34 5.69
CA GLN A 593 4.99 -50.46 6.95
C GLN A 593 5.14 -49.18 7.80
N ASP A 594 6.31 -48.53 7.78
CA ASP A 594 6.54 -47.24 8.44
C ASP A 594 5.78 -46.09 7.77
N LEU A 595 5.54 -46.13 6.46
CA LEU A 595 4.68 -45.19 5.73
C LEU A 595 3.19 -45.41 6.00
N ILE A 596 2.75 -46.67 6.16
CA ILE A 596 1.40 -46.97 6.66
C ILE A 596 1.26 -46.41 8.08
N ASN A 597 2.25 -46.62 8.94
CA ASN A 597 2.26 -46.09 10.30
C ASN A 597 2.36 -44.55 10.34
N MET A 598 3.11 -43.93 9.43
CA MET A 598 3.16 -42.46 9.27
C MET A 598 1.87 -41.90 8.66
N SER A 599 1.18 -42.60 7.77
CA SER A 599 -0.14 -42.19 7.28
C SER A 599 -1.22 -42.24 8.36
N ILE A 600 -0.99 -43.04 9.40
CA ILE A 600 -1.80 -43.11 10.62
C ILE A 600 -1.34 -42.07 11.66
N MET A 601 -0.05 -41.72 11.72
CA MET A 601 0.49 -40.66 12.61
C MET A 601 0.32 -39.22 12.07
N PHE A 602 0.24 -39.03 10.75
CA PHE A 602 0.01 -37.76 10.06
C PHE A 602 -1.41 -37.66 9.49
N ASP A 603 -2.37 -38.35 10.09
CA ASP A 603 -3.77 -37.92 9.97
C ASP A 603 -3.92 -36.62 10.80
N PRO A 604 -4.16 -35.45 10.17
CA PRO A 604 -4.30 -34.17 10.87
C PRO A 604 -5.51 -34.12 11.82
N PHE A 605 -6.29 -35.19 11.95
CA PHE A 605 -7.34 -35.32 12.96
C PHE A 605 -6.93 -36.03 14.25
N VAL A 606 -5.69 -36.53 14.38
CA VAL A 606 -5.30 -37.37 15.53
C VAL A 606 -4.37 -36.69 16.53
N PHE A 607 -3.62 -35.64 16.16
CA PHE A 607 -2.74 -34.94 17.10
C PHE A 607 -2.76 -33.42 16.91
N MET A 608 -3.70 -32.75 17.56
CA MET A 608 -3.57 -31.40 18.15
C MET A 608 -4.87 -31.03 18.87
N ARG A 609 -4.92 -31.18 20.21
CA ARG A 609 -5.87 -30.45 21.07
C ARG A 609 -5.27 -30.17 22.45
N GLY A 610 -5.21 -28.88 22.77
CA GLY A 610 -4.86 -28.27 24.05
C GLY A 610 -4.31 -26.89 23.75
N PHE A 611 -5.01 -25.77 23.97
CA PHE A 611 -5.91 -25.43 25.07
C PHE A 611 -7.03 -24.49 24.61
N GLU A 612 -8.12 -24.54 25.36
CA GLU A 612 -9.27 -23.61 25.51
C GLU A 612 -10.61 -24.28 25.22
N ASP A 613 -11.57 -23.99 26.10
CA ASP A 613 -12.87 -24.63 26.28
C ASP A 613 -13.62 -24.89 24.97
N ASP A 614 -13.38 -26.07 24.43
CA ASP A 614 -14.03 -26.56 23.22
C ASP A 614 -15.33 -27.28 23.59
N PRO A 615 -16.52 -26.74 23.25
CA PRO A 615 -17.79 -27.47 23.43
C PRO A 615 -17.83 -28.79 22.63
N ASP A 616 -16.93 -29.01 21.67
CA ASP A 616 -16.79 -30.31 21.01
C ASP A 616 -16.06 -31.34 21.87
N LEU A 617 -15.26 -30.93 22.86
CA LEU A 617 -14.53 -31.88 23.72
C LEU A 617 -15.47 -32.64 24.67
N GLU A 618 -16.43 -31.96 25.30
CA GLU A 618 -17.43 -32.63 26.14
C GLU A 618 -18.26 -33.61 25.33
N ARG A 619 -18.66 -33.20 24.12
CA ARG A 619 -19.35 -34.07 23.16
C ARG A 619 -18.50 -35.26 22.76
N GLN A 620 -17.20 -35.07 22.52
CA GLN A 620 -16.28 -36.16 22.18
C GLN A 620 -16.10 -37.13 23.35
N LEU A 621 -15.94 -36.65 24.58
CA LEU A 621 -15.83 -37.50 25.77
C LEU A 621 -17.10 -38.31 25.99
N LEU A 622 -18.28 -37.72 25.78
CA LEU A 622 -19.56 -38.42 25.81
C LEU A 622 -19.67 -39.50 24.72
N GLU A 623 -19.26 -39.22 23.48
CA GLU A 623 -19.27 -40.22 22.40
C GLU A 623 -18.24 -41.34 22.62
N ILE A 624 -17.07 -41.03 23.19
CA ILE A 624 -16.05 -42.03 23.54
C ILE A 624 -16.57 -42.93 24.67
N ALA A 625 -17.22 -42.36 25.68
CA ALA A 625 -17.74 -43.09 26.84
C ALA A 625 -18.84 -44.12 26.49
N LYS A 626 -19.51 -43.97 25.35
CA LYS A 626 -20.47 -44.97 24.83
C LYS A 626 -19.81 -46.28 24.36
N LYS A 627 -18.50 -46.29 24.16
CA LYS A 627 -17.75 -47.45 23.65
C LYS A 627 -17.01 -48.16 24.80
N PRO A 628 -17.22 -49.47 25.02
CA PRO A 628 -16.59 -50.21 26.11
C PRO A 628 -15.06 -50.06 26.18
N GLY A 629 -14.60 -49.57 27.33
CA GLY A 629 -13.19 -49.36 27.68
C GLY A 629 -12.46 -48.32 26.82
N ALA A 630 -13.16 -47.59 25.94
CA ALA A 630 -12.52 -46.61 25.06
C ALA A 630 -12.04 -45.40 25.86
N LEU A 631 -12.82 -44.95 26.84
CA LEU A 631 -12.44 -43.82 27.70
C LEU A 631 -11.18 -44.13 28.53
N GLN A 632 -11.08 -45.36 29.06
CA GLN A 632 -9.89 -45.81 29.79
C GLN A 632 -8.64 -45.83 28.88
N ARG A 633 -8.75 -46.37 27.67
CA ARG A 633 -7.63 -46.40 26.70
C ARG A 633 -7.17 -45.00 26.30
N THR A 634 -8.11 -44.06 26.16
CA THR A 634 -7.80 -42.65 25.88
C THR A 634 -6.98 -42.05 27.02
N LEU A 635 -7.36 -42.28 28.28
CA LEU A 635 -6.60 -41.81 29.44
C LEU A 635 -5.23 -42.49 29.54
N ASP A 636 -5.16 -43.82 29.35
CA ASP A 636 -3.91 -44.58 29.40
C ASP A 636 -2.89 -44.09 28.36
N SER A 637 -3.37 -43.65 27.19
CA SER A 637 -2.52 -43.08 26.12
C SER A 637 -1.91 -41.73 26.49
N MET A 638 -2.45 -41.03 27.50
CA MET A 638 -2.03 -39.70 27.94
C MET A 638 -1.12 -39.75 29.17
N VAL A 639 -0.85 -40.94 29.73
CA VAL A 639 -0.05 -41.13 30.96
C VAL A 639 1.37 -40.56 30.85
N SER A 640 1.92 -40.44 29.64
CA SER A 640 3.24 -39.82 29.39
C SER A 640 3.24 -38.29 29.53
N VAL A 641 2.07 -37.65 29.68
CA VAL A 641 1.91 -36.19 29.84
C VAL A 641 1.07 -35.90 31.11
N PRO A 642 1.69 -35.86 32.31
CA PRO A 642 0.98 -35.88 33.59
C PRO A 642 -0.05 -34.75 33.78
N LEU A 643 0.30 -33.53 33.37
CA LEU A 643 -0.59 -32.36 33.48
C LEU A 643 -1.86 -32.50 32.61
N GLN A 644 -1.74 -33.10 31.43
CA GLN A 644 -2.86 -33.30 30.51
C GLN A 644 -3.72 -34.49 30.98
N HIS A 645 -3.07 -35.58 31.41
CA HIS A 645 -3.76 -36.73 31.99
C HIS A 645 -4.62 -36.32 33.19
N ASP A 646 -4.07 -35.59 34.15
CA ASP A 646 -4.77 -35.22 35.37
C ASP A 646 -5.95 -34.28 35.10
N TRP A 647 -5.80 -33.37 34.13
CA TRP A 647 -6.87 -32.50 33.68
C TRP A 647 -8.02 -33.29 33.02
N TYR A 648 -7.72 -34.25 32.14
CA TYR A 648 -8.74 -35.10 31.50
C TYR A 648 -9.47 -35.99 32.51
N VAL A 649 -8.75 -36.53 33.51
CA VAL A 649 -9.37 -37.30 34.61
C VAL A 649 -10.33 -36.43 35.42
N GLN A 650 -9.97 -35.18 35.71
CA GLN A 650 -10.88 -34.25 36.39
C GLN A 650 -12.09 -33.89 35.53
N LYS A 651 -11.90 -33.70 34.21
CA LYS A 651 -13.01 -33.39 33.29
C LYS A 651 -13.99 -34.56 33.16
N VAL A 652 -13.51 -35.80 33.03
CA VAL A 652 -14.33 -37.03 33.03
C VAL A 652 -15.19 -37.14 34.29
N LYS A 653 -14.60 -36.87 35.46
CA LYS A 653 -15.32 -36.82 36.74
C LYS A 653 -16.38 -35.72 36.78
N SER A 654 -16.04 -34.53 36.29
CA SER A 654 -16.97 -33.39 36.26
C SER A 654 -18.19 -33.63 35.38
N LEU A 655 -18.05 -34.46 34.33
CA LEU A 655 -19.12 -34.85 33.42
C LEU A 655 -19.89 -36.10 33.90
N GLY A 656 -19.55 -36.67 35.07
CA GLY A 656 -20.20 -37.87 35.61
C GLY A 656 -19.94 -39.15 34.82
N LEU A 657 -18.83 -39.21 34.07
CA LEU A 657 -18.53 -40.33 33.16
C LEU A 657 -17.71 -41.44 33.83
N ASP A 658 -17.64 -41.46 35.15
CA ASP A 658 -16.78 -42.37 35.94
C ASP A 658 -17.11 -43.84 35.70
N GLY A 659 -18.39 -44.14 35.44
CA GLY A 659 -18.88 -45.49 35.14
C GLY A 659 -18.36 -46.05 33.79
N ALA A 660 -17.87 -45.19 32.90
CA ALA A 660 -17.24 -45.61 31.64
C ALA A 660 -15.76 -45.99 31.78
N LEU A 661 -15.16 -45.87 32.97
CA LEU A 661 -13.76 -46.21 33.21
C LEU A 661 -13.57 -47.73 33.46
N GLY A 662 -12.36 -48.22 33.18
CA GLY A 662 -12.01 -49.64 33.21
C GLY A 662 -12.14 -50.36 31.86
N ALA A 663 -11.59 -51.57 31.77
CA ALA A 663 -11.40 -52.29 30.49
C ALA A 663 -12.71 -52.57 29.71
N THR A 664 -13.84 -52.57 30.40
CA THR A 664 -15.19 -52.84 29.86
C THR A 664 -16.22 -51.74 30.17
N GLY A 665 -15.80 -50.66 30.84
CA GLY A 665 -16.67 -49.56 31.25
C GLY A 665 -17.27 -48.81 30.05
N HIS A 666 -18.54 -48.48 30.13
CA HIS A 666 -19.25 -47.61 29.18
C HIS A 666 -20.50 -47.00 29.85
N ILE A 667 -21.07 -45.96 29.24
CA ILE A 667 -22.30 -45.28 29.69
C ILE A 667 -23.46 -45.59 28.76
#